data_AF-A0A9D6NS53-F1
#
_entry.id   AF-A0A9D6NS53-F1
#
_cell.length_a   1.000
_cell.length_b   1.000
_cell.length_c   1.000
_cell.angle_alpha   90.00
_cell.angle_beta   90.00
_cell.angle_gamma   90.00
#
_symmetry.space_group_name_H-M   'P 1'
#
loop_
_entity.id
_entity.type
_entity.pdbx_description
1 polymer ?
#
loop_
_entity_poly.entity_id
_entity_poly.type
_entity_poly.pdbx_seq_one_letter_code
_entity_poly.pdbx_strand_id
1 'polypeptide(L)'
;MADAAIALEEVETGVGEETGYTAKSITMLEGRDAVRKRPHMYIGPTNEMGLHHLVHEVVDNSIDEALIGYCDRIDVTIHIDNSITVEDNGRGIPVEKHPTDKKGRSAAEVVMTELHAGGKFDANAYKVSGGVHGVGVSVVNFLSEWLRLEIRRDGKVYEQEYRRGIPTGPLRQIGVAKKRGTKVSFKPDPEIFSETEFSFELLAQRLREKAFLNNVVLITLTDERTTPERKSEFKYEGGIAEFVQHLNKNKNVLHKDVFSFSAQKDDLTVDVALQYNDSYSETLFSFANNINTVDGGMHLTGFRTALTRTLNQYAQSMGLMKNMKENLTGDDVREGLVAVMSVKIPQPQFKGNEKRELLNPISGIAQSFVSEHLSIWFERHPQTAKKILTKAIEAAQAREAARKARDLTRRKNALDAGSGLPGKLADCQEKDPALSELYLVEGDSAGGSAKSGRDRRFQAILPLKGKILNVEKARYDKMLGHNEIRALITALGTGIGKDDFDLAKLRYHRIIIMSVDGDELTLVKDPDGQIRAVRIGPFIDRLLAKWEDPTQYQVLCFDPESGEIRYKPIKSVIRHDHDGVVYEIETAYGRRVRVTGEHSIFVADAAGRPVLKRGDLVREGDLLAAPARLPLAGKSVERIDLLRSFLELGQTLDTELMVRGPGVEAWYKAQVRDEYASDPEMIESRVAIPAAVGEILKTQRQALGLSQRDICNAVGIRQPVTYYAWERGAARPTLSHFVRYVETLGLERETLLRQVEVGDNRLDHIWNTQYRAAPRNRVRDYRPLSKLTMDDLPLLNDRLMLTPRHYAEQAVARYLPVTTSLLLLLGFFVAEGSLSKRNGVRLAIGKRNHARVPELAAATREVFGLEPTLYIGRQGRVSELRILNSVVSATFRLVFGFDGTDASRKHIPDLVFNVNPSLQLAFLRGYFLGDGTVGWHQLRFTTVSETLANQLMYLLLMQGINTSLSQSEPNGRATGISPINGKPIFQRHTAYQLSVSGRDALAALEPVWHDHARAAELQNWLSTARNKKAPLKTVSMVGGLIGLPVRAVRQVKASNRKVYDFSVDGDETFICGRGGIACKNTDADVDGAHIRTLLL
;
A
#
# COMPACT_ATOMS: atom_id res chain seq x y z
N MET A 1 47.76 8.83 -63.74
CA MET A 1 47.65 7.36 -63.73
C MET A 1 48.63 6.83 -62.69
N ALA A 2 48.06 6.12 -61.71
CA ALA A 2 48.67 5.20 -60.74
C ALA A 2 49.71 5.77 -59.76
N ASP A 3 49.14 6.15 -58.62
CA ASP A 3 49.67 6.48 -57.30
C ASP A 3 50.79 5.57 -56.74
N ALA A 4 51.79 6.24 -56.18
CA ALA A 4 52.74 5.69 -55.23
C ALA A 4 52.34 6.14 -53.82
N ALA A 5 52.16 5.18 -52.90
CA ALA A 5 51.95 5.48 -51.49
C ALA A 5 52.73 4.50 -50.59
N ILE A 6 53.67 5.10 -49.85
CA ILE A 6 54.33 4.67 -48.62
C ILE A 6 53.97 5.81 -47.64
N ALA A 7 53.64 5.70 -46.35
CA ALA A 7 53.57 4.66 -45.32
C ALA A 7 52.64 5.19 -44.20
N LEU A 8 52.28 4.35 -43.20
CA LEU A 8 52.65 4.54 -41.78
C LEU A 8 51.82 3.66 -40.81
N GLU A 9 52.57 2.82 -40.08
CA GLU A 9 52.49 2.41 -38.66
C GLU A 9 51.22 1.84 -38.00
N GLU A 10 51.39 0.55 -37.65
CA GLU A 10 50.90 -0.32 -36.57
C GLU A 10 49.99 0.23 -35.45
N VAL A 11 48.93 -0.53 -35.18
CA VAL A 11 48.30 -0.68 -33.85
C VAL A 11 48.16 -2.19 -33.58
N GLU A 12 48.84 -2.68 -32.56
CA GLU A 12 48.74 -4.06 -32.06
C GLU A 12 47.30 -4.39 -31.62
N THR A 13 46.70 -5.40 -32.23
CA THR A 13 45.52 -6.09 -31.69
C THR A 13 45.96 -7.42 -31.09
N GLY A 14 45.87 -7.52 -29.77
CA GLY A 14 46.14 -8.75 -29.03
C GLY A 14 45.27 -9.90 -29.53
N VAL A 15 45.92 -11.06 -29.69
CA VAL A 15 45.33 -12.34 -30.06
C VAL A 15 44.21 -12.71 -29.09
N GLY A 16 42.96 -12.72 -29.58
CA GLY A 16 41.84 -13.38 -28.89
C GLY A 16 41.79 -14.84 -29.33
N GLU A 17 41.96 -15.76 -28.38
CA GLU A 17 41.75 -17.19 -28.58
C GLU A 17 40.35 -17.45 -29.18
N GLU A 18 40.29 -18.20 -30.29
CA GLU A 18 39.04 -18.78 -30.80
C GLU A 18 38.49 -19.78 -29.78
N THR A 19 37.52 -19.37 -28.96
CA THR A 19 36.74 -20.32 -28.15
C THR A 19 35.74 -21.04 -29.04
N GLY A 20 36.16 -22.16 -29.63
CA GLY A 20 35.31 -23.01 -30.47
C GLY A 20 34.11 -23.59 -29.70
N TYR A 21 32.90 -23.37 -30.23
CA TYR A 21 31.66 -24.03 -29.80
C TYR A 21 31.73 -25.52 -30.16
N THR A 22 32.07 -26.36 -29.19
CA THR A 22 32.25 -27.82 -29.36
C THR A 22 31.20 -28.59 -28.56
N ALA A 23 31.18 -29.91 -28.63
CA ALA A 23 30.32 -30.74 -27.78
C ALA A 23 30.50 -30.46 -26.27
N LYS A 24 31.70 -30.01 -25.84
CA LYS A 24 31.96 -29.58 -24.44
C LYS A 24 31.24 -28.27 -24.07
N SER A 25 30.82 -27.47 -25.05
CA SER A 25 30.03 -26.24 -24.85
C SER A 25 28.56 -26.53 -24.56
N ILE A 26 28.08 -27.76 -24.83
CA ILE A 26 26.72 -28.19 -24.50
C ILE A 26 26.69 -28.61 -23.03
N THR A 27 26.08 -27.78 -22.18
CA THR A 27 25.87 -28.09 -20.76
C THR A 27 24.52 -28.76 -20.57
N MET A 28 24.51 -30.02 -20.14
CA MET A 28 23.29 -30.68 -19.65
C MET A 28 23.05 -30.26 -18.21
N LEU A 29 21.89 -29.68 -17.93
CA LEU A 29 21.44 -29.34 -16.58
C LEU A 29 20.42 -30.39 -16.15
N GLU A 30 20.72 -31.15 -15.10
CA GLU A 30 19.82 -32.18 -14.58
C GLU A 30 18.91 -31.60 -13.49
N GLY A 31 17.60 -31.91 -13.58
CA GLY A 31 16.58 -31.66 -12.55
C GLY A 31 16.71 -30.33 -11.79
N ARG A 32 17.22 -30.44 -10.56
CA ARG A 32 17.46 -29.32 -9.62
C ARG A 32 18.22 -28.15 -10.23
N ASP A 33 19.32 -28.42 -10.94
CA ASP A 33 20.20 -27.36 -11.46
C ASP A 33 19.51 -26.62 -12.62
N ALA A 34 18.68 -27.32 -13.40
CA ALA A 34 17.85 -26.71 -14.43
C ALA A 34 16.81 -25.76 -13.84
N VAL A 35 16.12 -26.17 -12.77
CA VAL A 35 15.12 -25.35 -12.07
C VAL A 35 15.76 -24.13 -11.43
N ARG A 36 16.86 -24.29 -10.68
CA ARG A 36 17.53 -23.16 -10.01
C ARG A 36 18.14 -22.17 -10.99
N LYS A 37 18.62 -22.62 -12.16
CA LYS A 37 19.19 -21.73 -13.19
C LYS A 37 18.12 -21.01 -14.01
N ARG A 38 16.92 -21.60 -14.14
CA ARG A 38 15.78 -21.03 -14.89
C ARG A 38 14.47 -21.14 -14.11
N PRO A 39 14.37 -20.50 -12.94
CA PRO A 39 13.19 -20.61 -12.07
C PRO A 39 11.91 -20.11 -12.74
N HIS A 40 12.03 -19.12 -13.63
CA HIS A 40 10.90 -18.50 -14.31
C HIS A 40 10.08 -19.42 -15.20
N MET A 41 10.67 -20.51 -15.68
CA MET A 41 9.97 -21.52 -16.47
C MET A 41 9.01 -22.39 -15.63
N TYR A 42 9.20 -22.42 -14.31
CA TYR A 42 8.48 -23.31 -13.40
C TYR A 42 7.48 -22.55 -12.52
N ILE A 43 7.86 -21.37 -12.01
CA ILE A 43 7.05 -20.58 -11.07
C ILE A 43 6.64 -19.19 -11.59
N GLY A 44 6.98 -18.88 -12.84
CA GLY A 44 6.84 -17.51 -13.37
C GLY A 44 7.88 -16.54 -12.77
N PRO A 45 7.64 -15.22 -12.77
CA PRO A 45 8.67 -14.25 -12.37
C PRO A 45 9.16 -14.46 -10.93
N THR A 46 10.46 -14.30 -10.68
CA THR A 46 11.10 -14.47 -9.35
C THR A 46 10.92 -13.26 -8.42
N ASN A 47 9.78 -12.59 -8.53
CA ASN A 47 9.35 -11.49 -7.68
C ASN A 47 8.26 -11.97 -6.70
N GLU A 48 7.51 -11.05 -6.11
CA GLU A 48 6.40 -11.35 -5.19
C GLU A 48 5.44 -12.43 -5.73
N MET A 49 5.10 -12.43 -7.03
CA MET A 49 4.17 -13.43 -7.58
C MET A 49 4.74 -14.85 -7.54
N GLY A 50 5.98 -15.05 -7.99
CA GLY A 50 6.63 -16.37 -7.95
C GLY A 50 6.93 -16.85 -6.54
N LEU A 51 7.21 -15.91 -5.62
CA LEU A 51 7.38 -16.21 -4.18
C LEU A 51 6.11 -16.84 -3.60
N HIS A 52 4.95 -16.20 -3.80
CA HIS A 52 3.66 -16.71 -3.33
C HIS A 52 3.24 -18.01 -4.01
N HIS A 53 3.64 -18.20 -5.27
CA HIS A 53 3.40 -19.43 -6.02
C HIS A 53 4.00 -20.66 -5.33
N LEU A 54 5.14 -20.53 -4.64
CA LEU A 54 5.71 -21.63 -3.85
C LEU A 54 4.74 -22.14 -2.78
N VAL A 55 4.06 -21.22 -2.08
CA VAL A 55 3.07 -21.56 -1.05
C VAL A 55 1.86 -22.24 -1.69
N HIS A 56 1.40 -21.71 -2.82
CA HIS A 56 0.27 -22.29 -3.55
C HIS A 56 0.53 -23.75 -3.95
N GLU A 57 1.72 -24.08 -4.43
CA GLU A 57 2.08 -25.45 -4.82
C GLU A 57 2.06 -26.42 -3.64
N VAL A 58 2.47 -25.99 -2.44
CA VAL A 58 2.40 -26.84 -1.25
C VAL A 58 0.95 -27.01 -0.79
N VAL A 59 0.18 -25.91 -0.72
CA VAL A 59 -1.24 -25.93 -0.34
C VAL A 59 -2.07 -26.76 -1.31
N ASP A 60 -1.76 -26.73 -2.60
CA ASP A 60 -2.46 -27.51 -3.62
C ASP A 60 -2.32 -29.02 -3.43
N ASN A 61 -1.17 -29.47 -2.93
CA ASN A 61 -1.02 -30.88 -2.55
C ASN A 61 -1.93 -31.26 -1.38
N SER A 62 -2.07 -30.38 -0.38
CA SER A 62 -2.98 -30.59 0.75
C SER A 62 -4.46 -30.52 0.33
N ILE A 63 -4.80 -29.66 -0.63
CA ILE A 63 -6.15 -29.59 -1.21
C ILE A 63 -6.45 -30.84 -2.05
N ASP A 64 -5.48 -31.39 -2.77
CA ASP A 64 -5.66 -32.66 -3.49
C ASP A 64 -6.00 -33.81 -2.52
N GLU A 65 -5.42 -33.85 -1.32
CA GLU A 65 -5.82 -34.80 -0.26
C GLU A 65 -7.23 -34.53 0.28
N ALA A 66 -7.67 -33.28 0.28
CA ALA A 66 -9.01 -32.90 0.70
C ALA A 66 -10.08 -33.26 -0.33
N LEU A 67 -9.77 -33.12 -1.63
CA LEU A 67 -10.68 -33.44 -2.74
C LEU A 67 -11.14 -34.91 -2.74
N ILE A 68 -10.29 -35.81 -2.25
CA ILE A 68 -10.59 -37.24 -2.10
C ILE A 68 -11.08 -37.61 -0.68
N GLY A 69 -11.30 -36.62 0.19
CA GLY A 69 -11.96 -36.79 1.48
C GLY A 69 -11.05 -37.20 2.65
N TYR A 70 -9.72 -37.12 2.52
CA TYR A 70 -8.81 -37.49 3.62
C TYR A 70 -8.35 -36.30 4.48
N CYS A 71 -8.38 -35.08 3.94
CA CYS A 71 -8.00 -33.85 4.62
C CYS A 71 -9.22 -32.94 4.83
N ASP A 72 -9.40 -32.44 6.05
CA ASP A 72 -10.45 -31.47 6.40
C ASP A 72 -9.88 -30.16 7.00
N ARG A 73 -8.57 -30.11 7.27
CA ARG A 73 -7.90 -28.96 7.87
C ARG A 73 -6.52 -28.74 7.26
N ILE A 74 -6.26 -27.50 6.86
CA ILE A 74 -4.96 -27.02 6.38
C ILE A 74 -4.58 -25.77 7.19
N ASP A 75 -3.44 -25.82 7.86
CA ASP A 75 -2.90 -24.70 8.62
C ASP A 75 -1.68 -24.13 7.88
N VAL A 76 -1.75 -22.85 7.51
CA VAL A 76 -0.66 -22.11 6.87
C VAL A 76 -0.11 -21.08 7.86
N THR A 77 1.18 -21.15 8.15
CA THR A 77 1.85 -20.24 9.09
C THR A 77 3.00 -19.51 8.41
N ILE A 78 2.99 -18.19 8.51
CA ILE A 78 4.12 -17.33 8.18
C ILE A 78 4.90 -17.08 9.47
N HIS A 79 6.13 -17.57 9.52
CA HIS A 79 6.99 -17.43 10.69
C HIS A 79 7.74 -16.10 10.72
N ILE A 80 8.26 -15.74 11.90
CA ILE A 80 9.01 -14.51 12.16
C ILE A 80 10.21 -14.34 11.20
N ASP A 81 10.81 -15.43 10.75
CA ASP A 81 11.97 -15.42 9.88
C ASP A 81 11.63 -15.44 8.37
N ASN A 82 10.36 -15.17 8.02
CA ASN A 82 9.77 -15.29 6.68
C ASN A 82 9.83 -16.71 6.09
N SER A 83 9.93 -17.75 6.93
CA SER A 83 9.65 -19.12 6.49
C SER A 83 8.15 -19.43 6.52
N ILE A 84 7.72 -20.38 5.70
CA ILE A 84 6.34 -20.84 5.62
C ILE A 84 6.25 -22.26 6.13
N THR A 85 5.24 -22.53 6.94
CA THR A 85 4.80 -23.89 7.26
C THR A 85 3.40 -24.11 6.70
N VAL A 86 3.23 -25.22 5.98
CA VAL A 86 1.91 -25.75 5.60
C VAL A 86 1.75 -27.11 6.26
N GLU A 87 0.69 -27.27 7.06
CA GLU A 87 0.37 -28.51 7.77
C GLU A 87 -1.04 -28.96 7.38
N ASP A 88 -1.17 -30.22 6.95
CA ASP A 88 -2.45 -30.86 6.65
C ASP A 88 -2.68 -32.10 7.51
N ASN A 89 -3.93 -32.54 7.57
CA ASN A 89 -4.33 -33.78 8.25
C ASN A 89 -4.73 -34.90 7.28
N GLY A 90 -4.16 -34.89 6.06
CA GLY A 90 -4.34 -35.92 5.04
C GLY A 90 -3.67 -37.25 5.38
N ARG A 91 -3.46 -38.12 4.39
CA ARG A 91 -2.88 -39.47 4.61
C ARG A 91 -1.39 -39.46 4.97
N GLY A 92 -0.68 -38.38 4.65
CA GLY A 92 0.77 -38.30 4.73
C GLY A 92 1.46 -38.89 3.48
N ILE A 93 2.52 -38.23 3.00
CA ILE A 93 3.32 -38.73 1.87
C ILE A 93 3.84 -40.15 2.16
N PRO A 94 3.85 -41.08 1.19
CA PRO A 94 4.38 -42.44 1.40
C PRO A 94 5.85 -42.44 1.85
N VAL A 95 6.20 -43.34 2.79
CA VAL A 95 7.50 -43.35 3.48
C VAL A 95 8.34 -44.59 3.15
N GLU A 96 7.72 -45.60 2.58
CA GLU A 96 8.34 -46.82 2.08
C GLU A 96 9.34 -46.54 0.95
N LYS A 97 10.23 -47.49 0.71
CA LYS A 97 11.18 -47.41 -0.41
C LYS A 97 10.43 -47.46 -1.74
N HIS A 98 10.80 -46.59 -2.68
CA HIS A 98 10.18 -46.57 -3.99
C HIS A 98 10.63 -47.80 -4.81
N PRO A 99 9.73 -48.67 -5.29
CA PRO A 99 10.09 -49.99 -5.83
C PRO A 99 10.93 -49.93 -7.11
N THR A 100 10.82 -48.85 -7.88
CA THR A 100 11.55 -48.66 -9.15
C THR A 100 12.74 -47.70 -9.04
N ASP A 101 13.00 -47.11 -7.87
CA ASP A 101 14.15 -46.23 -7.68
C ASP A 101 15.43 -47.07 -7.48
N LYS A 102 16.33 -47.04 -8.47
CA LYS A 102 17.60 -47.80 -8.44
C LYS A 102 18.51 -47.40 -7.26
N LYS A 103 18.31 -46.21 -6.68
CA LYS A 103 19.05 -45.71 -5.51
C LYS A 103 18.43 -46.19 -4.18
N GLY A 104 17.28 -46.86 -4.20
CA GLY A 104 16.60 -47.41 -3.03
C GLY A 104 16.11 -46.36 -2.03
N ARG A 105 15.83 -45.13 -2.50
CA ARG A 105 15.34 -44.01 -1.68
C ARG A 105 13.88 -44.21 -1.25
N SER A 106 13.46 -43.50 -0.20
CA SER A 106 12.04 -43.45 0.20
C SER A 106 11.21 -42.73 -0.85
N ALA A 107 9.92 -43.05 -0.96
CA ALA A 107 9.00 -42.35 -1.85
C ALA A 107 8.94 -40.84 -1.53
N ALA A 108 8.99 -40.47 -0.24
CA ALA A 108 9.07 -39.08 0.20
C ALA A 108 10.31 -38.34 -0.35
N GLU A 109 11.49 -38.98 -0.33
CA GLU A 109 12.71 -38.40 -0.87
C GLU A 109 12.64 -38.29 -2.40
N VAL A 110 12.11 -39.30 -3.09
CA VAL A 110 11.92 -39.29 -4.54
C VAL A 110 11.00 -38.13 -4.97
N VAL A 111 9.86 -37.95 -4.31
CA VAL A 111 8.92 -36.84 -4.61
C VAL A 111 9.54 -35.47 -4.35
N MET A 112 10.45 -35.34 -3.38
CA MET A 112 11.12 -34.08 -3.07
C MET A 112 12.33 -33.78 -3.96
N THR A 113 12.93 -34.78 -4.62
CA THR A 113 14.23 -34.64 -5.30
C THR A 113 14.19 -34.93 -6.80
N GLU A 114 13.13 -35.54 -7.32
CA GLU A 114 12.97 -35.84 -8.74
C GLU A 114 11.82 -35.03 -9.34
N LEU A 115 12.05 -34.44 -10.52
CA LEU A 115 10.98 -33.84 -11.31
C LEU A 115 10.09 -34.96 -11.89
N HIS A 116 8.79 -34.70 -11.98
CA HIS A 116 7.81 -35.65 -12.51
C HIS A 116 7.68 -36.94 -11.69
N ALA A 117 7.95 -36.86 -10.37
CA ALA A 117 7.76 -37.97 -9.45
C ALA A 117 6.57 -37.70 -8.51
N GLY A 118 5.52 -38.50 -8.61
CA GLY A 118 4.35 -38.40 -7.72
C GLY A 118 3.24 -39.40 -8.03
N GLY A 119 2.39 -39.69 -7.04
CA GLY A 119 1.25 -40.60 -7.22
C GLY A 119 0.11 -40.05 -8.10
N LYS A 120 0.23 -38.79 -8.55
CA LYS A 120 -0.80 -38.08 -9.33
C LYS A 120 -0.90 -38.53 -10.80
N PHE A 121 0.00 -39.41 -11.26
CA PHE A 121 -0.02 -40.01 -12.59
C PHE A 121 -0.81 -41.32 -12.66
N ASP A 122 -1.16 -41.92 -11.52
CA ASP A 122 -1.97 -43.13 -11.43
C ASP A 122 -3.39 -42.77 -10.99
N ALA A 123 -4.38 -43.05 -11.85
CA ALA A 123 -5.79 -42.78 -11.61
C ALA A 123 -6.34 -43.52 -10.36
N ASN A 124 -5.64 -44.55 -9.89
CA ASN A 124 -6.01 -45.29 -8.68
C ASN A 124 -5.73 -44.53 -7.37
N ALA A 125 -4.72 -43.64 -7.36
CA ALA A 125 -4.32 -42.91 -6.15
C ALA A 125 -5.01 -41.56 -6.00
N TYR A 126 -5.27 -40.86 -7.12
CA TYR A 126 -6.02 -39.60 -7.18
C TYR A 126 -7.00 -39.63 -8.36
N LYS A 127 -8.29 -39.77 -8.06
CA LYS A 127 -9.35 -39.81 -9.08
C LYS A 127 -9.63 -38.45 -9.72
N VAL A 128 -9.37 -37.34 -9.01
CA VAL A 128 -9.43 -35.95 -9.47
C VAL A 128 -8.32 -35.18 -8.75
N SER A 129 -7.44 -34.48 -9.48
CA SER A 129 -6.40 -33.62 -8.87
C SER A 129 -6.06 -32.42 -9.75
N GLY A 130 -5.63 -31.32 -9.14
CA GLY A 130 -5.14 -30.14 -9.87
C GLY A 130 -3.66 -30.28 -10.32
N GLY A 131 -2.88 -31.08 -9.60
CA GLY A 131 -1.45 -31.27 -9.83
C GLY A 131 -1.10 -32.32 -10.89
N VAL A 132 -1.23 -32.02 -12.19
CA VAL A 132 -0.98 -33.00 -13.26
C VAL A 132 0.48 -33.26 -13.65
N HIS A 133 1.45 -32.48 -13.16
CA HIS A 133 2.83 -32.54 -13.66
C HIS A 133 3.84 -33.22 -12.72
N GLY A 134 3.53 -33.39 -11.43
CA GLY A 134 4.45 -34.00 -10.45
C GLY A 134 5.75 -33.21 -10.22
N VAL A 135 5.73 -31.89 -10.40
CA VAL A 135 6.90 -31.00 -10.33
C VAL A 135 6.83 -30.01 -9.15
N GLY A 136 5.63 -29.71 -8.64
CA GLY A 136 5.37 -28.61 -7.70
C GLY A 136 6.25 -28.61 -6.45
N VAL A 137 6.13 -29.64 -5.61
CA VAL A 137 6.84 -29.66 -4.31
C VAL A 137 8.36 -29.80 -4.45
N SER A 138 8.84 -30.49 -5.51
CA SER A 138 10.27 -30.55 -5.83
C SER A 138 10.84 -29.18 -6.22
N VAL A 139 10.08 -28.36 -6.96
CA VAL A 139 10.49 -26.98 -7.29
C VAL A 139 10.55 -26.13 -6.02
N VAL A 140 9.58 -26.26 -5.11
CA VAL A 140 9.63 -25.58 -3.80
C VAL A 140 10.90 -25.98 -3.05
N ASN A 141 11.24 -27.27 -3.01
CA ASN A 141 12.47 -27.74 -2.38
C ASN A 141 13.73 -27.16 -3.04
N PHE A 142 13.79 -27.13 -4.37
CA PHE A 142 14.94 -26.63 -5.13
C PHE A 142 15.14 -25.13 -4.97
N LEU A 143 14.06 -24.36 -4.83
CA LEU A 143 14.07 -22.90 -4.71
C LEU A 143 14.07 -22.40 -3.25
N SER A 144 14.18 -23.30 -2.28
CA SER A 144 14.29 -22.97 -0.86
C SER A 144 15.73 -23.05 -0.37
N GLU A 145 16.14 -22.13 0.51
CA GLU A 145 17.41 -22.23 1.26
C GLU A 145 17.43 -23.52 2.08
N TRP A 146 16.33 -23.79 2.78
CA TRP A 146 16.09 -25.03 3.51
C TRP A 146 14.62 -25.44 3.42
N LEU A 147 14.37 -26.75 3.47
CA LEU A 147 13.04 -27.34 3.57
C LEU A 147 13.09 -28.49 4.58
N ARG A 148 12.11 -28.55 5.47
CA ARG A 148 11.89 -29.63 6.44
C ARG A 148 10.55 -30.29 6.17
N LEU A 149 10.59 -31.59 5.95
CA LEU A 149 9.44 -32.44 5.71
C LEU A 149 9.21 -33.32 6.94
N GLU A 150 8.04 -33.19 7.55
CA GLU A 150 7.56 -34.08 8.61
C GLU A 150 6.30 -34.82 8.12
N ILE A 151 6.31 -36.15 8.23
CA ILE A 151 5.21 -37.01 7.79
C ILE A 151 4.71 -37.81 8.98
N ARG A 152 3.39 -37.78 9.21
CA ARG A 152 2.74 -38.61 10.23
C ARG A 152 1.91 -39.67 9.54
N ARG A 153 2.37 -40.92 9.59
CA ARG A 153 1.76 -42.05 8.88
C ARG A 153 2.03 -43.36 9.63
N ASP A 154 1.07 -44.28 9.61
CA ASP A 154 1.14 -45.60 10.26
C ASP A 154 1.57 -45.56 11.75
N GLY A 155 1.03 -44.59 12.49
CA GLY A 155 1.31 -44.41 13.91
C GLY A 155 2.71 -43.87 14.24
N LYS A 156 3.46 -43.39 13.24
CA LYS A 156 4.84 -42.93 13.38
C LYS A 156 5.02 -41.52 12.81
N VAL A 157 6.01 -40.80 13.33
CA VAL A 157 6.47 -39.51 12.78
C VAL A 157 7.80 -39.74 12.08
N TYR A 158 7.89 -39.34 10.82
CA TYR A 158 9.10 -39.37 10.00
C TYR A 158 9.52 -37.96 9.64
N GLU A 159 10.83 -37.73 9.54
CA GLU A 159 11.39 -36.42 9.23
C GLU A 159 12.57 -36.53 8.27
N GLN A 160 12.63 -35.57 7.34
CA GLN A 160 13.77 -35.35 6.46
C GLN A 160 13.97 -33.85 6.21
N GLU A 161 15.22 -33.42 6.17
CA GLU A 161 15.60 -32.04 5.89
C GLU A 161 16.38 -31.94 4.59
N TYR A 162 16.25 -30.79 3.93
CA TYR A 162 16.87 -30.49 2.66
C TYR A 162 17.51 -29.10 2.71
N ARG A 163 18.64 -28.95 2.01
CA ARG A 163 19.33 -27.68 1.79
C ARG A 163 19.42 -27.43 0.29
N ARG A 164 18.73 -26.39 -0.19
CA ARG A 164 18.66 -26.07 -1.62
C ARG A 164 18.29 -27.28 -2.48
N GLY A 165 17.36 -28.13 -2.07
CA GLY A 165 16.98 -29.32 -2.82
C GLY A 165 17.79 -30.60 -2.58
N ILE A 166 18.89 -30.54 -1.82
CA ILE A 166 19.71 -31.72 -1.49
C ILE A 166 19.33 -32.26 -0.11
N PRO A 167 19.01 -33.55 0.06
CA PRO A 167 18.72 -34.14 1.37
C PRO A 167 19.96 -34.08 2.28
N THR A 168 19.78 -33.65 3.53
CA THR A 168 20.87 -33.60 4.53
C THR A 168 21.13 -34.95 5.19
N GLY A 169 20.23 -35.91 4.98
CA GLY A 169 20.31 -37.28 5.46
C GLY A 169 19.10 -38.11 5.00
N PRO A 170 19.05 -39.42 5.35
CA PRO A 170 17.91 -40.28 5.03
C PRO A 170 16.66 -39.88 5.82
N LEU A 171 15.48 -40.30 5.35
CA LEU A 171 14.22 -40.19 6.09
C LEU A 171 14.30 -40.97 7.41
N ARG A 172 14.16 -40.28 8.54
CA ARG A 172 14.30 -40.87 9.89
C ARG A 172 12.96 -40.94 10.60
N GLN A 173 12.69 -42.05 11.28
CA GLN A 173 11.58 -42.12 12.24
C GLN A 173 11.99 -41.39 13.53
N ILE A 174 11.30 -40.32 13.89
CA ILE A 174 11.62 -39.47 15.06
C ILE A 174 10.69 -39.70 16.25
N GLY A 175 9.57 -40.43 16.08
CA GLY A 175 8.64 -40.69 17.17
C GLY A 175 7.39 -41.48 16.77
N VAL A 176 6.43 -41.50 17.70
CA VAL A 176 5.11 -42.12 17.55
C VAL A 176 4.06 -41.02 17.33
N ALA A 177 3.16 -41.22 16.37
CA ALA A 177 2.10 -40.27 16.01
C ALA A 177 0.71 -40.83 16.36
N LYS A 178 -0.14 -40.01 16.98
CA LYS A 178 -1.58 -40.31 17.12
C LYS A 178 -2.43 -39.77 15.97
N LYS A 179 -1.90 -38.78 15.25
CA LYS A 179 -2.55 -38.11 14.11
C LYS A 179 -1.83 -38.51 12.81
N ARG A 180 -2.52 -38.32 11.69
CA ARG A 180 -1.95 -38.43 10.33
C ARG A 180 -1.76 -37.05 9.72
N GLY A 181 -0.96 -36.95 8.66
CA GLY A 181 -0.80 -35.70 7.90
C GLY A 181 0.62 -35.44 7.41
N THR A 182 0.77 -34.36 6.67
CA THR A 182 2.07 -33.85 6.21
C THR A 182 2.28 -32.44 6.73
N LYS A 183 3.51 -32.14 7.16
CA LYS A 183 3.95 -30.79 7.51
C LYS A 183 5.19 -30.45 6.69
N VAL A 184 5.10 -29.39 5.91
CA VAL A 184 6.18 -28.88 5.07
C VAL A 184 6.53 -27.48 5.54
N SER A 185 7.73 -27.31 6.07
CA SER A 185 8.29 -26.02 6.45
C SER A 185 9.41 -25.66 5.49
N PHE A 186 9.41 -24.47 4.90
CA PHE A 186 10.45 -24.06 3.98
C PHE A 186 10.75 -22.56 4.06
N LYS A 187 11.99 -22.21 3.72
CA LYS A 187 12.43 -20.82 3.59
C LYS A 187 12.93 -20.55 2.18
N PRO A 188 12.36 -19.60 1.43
CA PRO A 188 12.79 -19.25 0.08
C PRO A 188 14.27 -18.87 0.02
N ASP A 189 14.96 -19.23 -1.07
CA ASP A 189 16.39 -18.93 -1.24
C ASP A 189 16.60 -17.47 -1.69
N PRO A 190 17.27 -16.62 -0.89
CA PRO A 190 17.52 -15.21 -1.25
C PRO A 190 18.49 -15.06 -2.44
N GLU A 191 19.18 -16.13 -2.87
CA GLU A 191 19.96 -16.10 -4.12
C GLU A 191 19.08 -16.15 -5.38
N ILE A 192 17.84 -16.64 -5.27
CA ILE A 192 16.92 -16.79 -6.40
C ILE A 192 15.88 -15.67 -6.43
N PHE A 193 15.34 -15.31 -5.27
CA PHE A 193 14.27 -14.32 -5.16
C PHE A 193 14.82 -12.95 -4.80
N SER A 194 14.37 -11.92 -5.52
CA SER A 194 14.67 -10.52 -5.18
C SER A 194 13.88 -10.01 -3.98
N GLU A 195 12.77 -10.68 -3.66
CA GLU A 195 11.86 -10.38 -2.55
C GLU A 195 11.63 -11.68 -1.78
N THR A 196 11.80 -11.67 -0.46
CA THR A 196 11.62 -12.86 0.39
C THR A 196 10.55 -12.69 1.45
N GLU A 197 9.88 -11.53 1.49
CA GLU A 197 8.78 -11.28 2.43
C GLU A 197 7.45 -11.72 1.82
N PHE A 198 6.74 -12.62 2.51
CA PHE A 198 5.40 -13.04 2.11
C PHE A 198 4.35 -11.99 2.48
N SER A 199 3.41 -11.73 1.58
CA SER A 199 2.25 -10.86 1.78
C SER A 199 1.09 -11.67 2.36
N PHE A 200 0.64 -11.28 3.55
CA PHE A 200 -0.50 -11.93 4.20
C PHE A 200 -1.78 -11.77 3.36
N GLU A 201 -1.99 -10.59 2.77
CA GLU A 201 -3.17 -10.24 1.99
C GLU A 201 -3.30 -11.10 0.74
N LEU A 202 -2.22 -11.29 0.00
CA LEU A 202 -2.21 -12.11 -1.22
C LEU A 202 -2.47 -13.59 -0.91
N LEU A 203 -1.83 -14.12 0.14
CA LEU A 203 -2.10 -15.48 0.62
C LEU A 203 -3.55 -15.60 1.10
N ALA A 204 -4.04 -14.67 1.92
CA ALA A 204 -5.39 -14.69 2.45
C ALA A 204 -6.44 -14.68 1.34
N GLN A 205 -6.25 -13.89 0.28
CA GLN A 205 -7.15 -13.89 -0.87
C GLN A 205 -7.19 -15.26 -1.56
N ARG A 206 -6.03 -15.84 -1.86
CA ARG A 206 -5.95 -17.14 -2.57
C ARG A 206 -6.44 -18.31 -1.72
N LEU A 207 -6.11 -18.34 -0.44
CA LEU A 207 -6.60 -19.35 0.50
C LEU A 207 -8.13 -19.26 0.67
N ARG A 208 -8.69 -18.04 0.67
CA ARG A 208 -10.14 -17.83 0.68
C ARG A 208 -10.81 -18.39 -0.57
N GLU A 209 -10.26 -18.11 -1.76
CA GLU A 209 -10.75 -18.69 -3.03
C GLU A 209 -10.77 -20.22 -2.97
N LYS A 210 -9.70 -20.84 -2.46
CA LYS A 210 -9.62 -22.30 -2.29
C LYS A 210 -10.64 -22.84 -1.28
N ALA A 211 -10.87 -22.12 -0.18
CA ALA A 211 -11.87 -22.51 0.81
C ALA A 211 -13.30 -22.48 0.24
N PHE A 212 -13.65 -21.51 -0.62
CA PHE A 212 -14.95 -21.49 -1.30
C PHE A 212 -15.15 -22.69 -2.24
N LEU A 213 -14.09 -23.15 -2.92
CA LEU A 213 -14.15 -24.30 -3.82
C LEU A 213 -14.21 -25.64 -3.08
N ASN A 214 -13.79 -25.66 -1.81
CA ASN A 214 -13.69 -26.85 -0.97
C ASN A 214 -14.48 -26.65 0.33
N ASN A 215 -15.81 -26.80 0.22
CA ASN A 215 -16.77 -26.54 1.30
C ASN A 215 -16.59 -27.37 2.59
N VAL A 216 -15.74 -28.40 2.59
CA VAL A 216 -15.45 -29.24 3.76
C VAL A 216 -14.18 -28.80 4.50
N VAL A 217 -13.30 -28.02 3.85
CA VAL A 217 -11.95 -27.76 4.36
C VAL A 217 -11.90 -26.46 5.15
N LEU A 218 -11.40 -26.53 6.38
CA LEU A 218 -10.97 -25.35 7.12
C LEU A 218 -9.53 -25.01 6.74
N ILE A 219 -9.33 -23.82 6.18
CA ILE A 219 -7.99 -23.29 5.91
C ILE A 219 -7.71 -22.16 6.90
N THR A 220 -6.62 -22.26 7.66
CA THR A 220 -6.17 -21.18 8.55
C THR A 220 -4.91 -20.52 7.99
N LEU A 221 -4.80 -19.21 8.15
CA LEU A 221 -3.59 -18.44 7.86
C LEU A 221 -3.19 -17.68 9.12
N THR A 222 -2.00 -17.97 9.64
CA THR A 222 -1.42 -17.31 10.81
C THR A 222 -0.15 -16.58 10.42
N ASP A 223 0.00 -15.32 10.84
CA ASP A 223 1.22 -14.53 10.67
C ASP A 223 1.86 -14.23 12.02
N GLU A 224 2.91 -14.98 12.34
CA GLU A 224 3.67 -14.84 13.59
C GLU A 224 4.60 -13.62 13.61
N ARG A 225 4.79 -12.94 12.47
CA ARG A 225 5.60 -11.70 12.40
C ARG A 225 4.91 -10.54 13.13
N THR A 226 3.60 -10.68 13.35
CA THR A 226 2.74 -9.66 13.96
C THR A 226 2.48 -9.98 15.45
N THR A 227 2.28 -8.96 16.29
CA THR A 227 1.92 -9.15 17.71
C THR A 227 0.72 -8.26 18.06
N PRO A 228 -0.45 -8.82 18.43
CA PRO A 228 -0.77 -10.26 18.44
C PRO A 228 -0.70 -10.88 17.04
N GLU A 229 -0.49 -12.19 16.98
CA GLU A 229 -0.47 -12.94 15.72
C GLU A 229 -1.76 -12.66 14.93
N ARG A 230 -1.60 -12.20 13.69
CA ARG A 230 -2.70 -12.00 12.77
C ARG A 230 -3.17 -13.36 12.29
N LYS A 231 -4.45 -13.66 12.50
CA LYS A 231 -5.07 -14.93 12.10
C LYS A 231 -6.25 -14.66 11.19
N SER A 232 -6.43 -15.54 10.22
CA SER A 232 -7.64 -15.60 9.40
C SER A 232 -8.03 -17.05 9.21
N GLU A 233 -9.32 -17.32 9.37
CA GLU A 233 -9.90 -18.63 9.19
C GLU A 233 -10.88 -18.57 8.02
N PHE A 234 -10.76 -19.54 7.11
CA PHE A 234 -11.57 -19.64 5.91
C PHE A 234 -12.29 -20.99 5.93
N LYS A 235 -13.60 -20.95 6.19
CA LYS A 235 -14.51 -22.09 6.09
C LYS A 235 -15.84 -21.59 5.56
N TYR A 236 -16.26 -22.11 4.41
CA TYR A 236 -17.45 -21.65 3.70
C TYR A 236 -18.32 -22.84 3.31
N GLU A 237 -19.35 -23.11 4.10
CA GLU A 237 -20.20 -24.30 3.93
C GLU A 237 -21.09 -24.18 2.68
N GLY A 238 -21.50 -22.96 2.31
CA GLY A 238 -22.23 -22.68 1.07
C GLY A 238 -21.37 -22.63 -0.20
N GLY A 239 -20.06 -22.90 -0.10
CA GLY A 239 -19.16 -23.11 -1.23
C GLY A 239 -19.18 -22.00 -2.29
N ILE A 240 -19.30 -22.37 -3.57
CA ILE A 240 -19.32 -21.41 -4.70
C ILE A 240 -20.51 -20.45 -4.69
N ALA A 241 -21.62 -20.78 -4.01
CA ALA A 241 -22.75 -19.87 -3.88
C ALA A 241 -22.41 -18.69 -2.97
N GLU A 242 -21.74 -18.95 -1.84
CA GLU A 242 -21.19 -17.89 -0.97
C GLU A 242 -20.09 -17.10 -1.68
N PHE A 243 -19.33 -17.73 -2.58
CA PHE A 243 -18.34 -17.01 -3.39
C PHE A 243 -19.00 -15.96 -4.28
N VAL A 244 -20.10 -16.30 -4.97
CA VAL A 244 -20.88 -15.34 -5.76
C VAL A 244 -21.44 -14.21 -4.89
N GLN A 245 -21.94 -14.52 -3.68
CA GLN A 245 -22.41 -13.50 -2.74
C GLN A 245 -21.28 -12.56 -2.32
N HIS A 246 -20.10 -13.10 -2.04
CA HIS A 246 -18.91 -12.32 -1.71
C HIS A 246 -18.52 -11.37 -2.84
N LEU A 247 -18.53 -11.85 -4.09
CA LEU A 247 -18.25 -11.04 -5.29
C LEU A 247 -19.30 -9.93 -5.53
N ASN A 248 -20.54 -10.13 -5.07
CA ASN A 248 -21.62 -9.16 -5.18
C ASN A 248 -21.79 -8.24 -3.95
N LYS A 249 -20.95 -8.33 -2.91
CA LYS A 249 -21.14 -7.61 -1.63
C LYS A 249 -21.30 -6.08 -1.79
N ASN A 250 -20.65 -5.49 -2.79
CA ASN A 250 -20.70 -4.04 -3.07
C ASN A 250 -21.54 -3.69 -4.32
N LYS A 251 -22.38 -4.60 -4.83
CA LYS A 251 -23.22 -4.42 -6.02
C LYS A 251 -24.70 -4.54 -5.66
N ASN A 252 -25.59 -3.85 -6.39
CA ASN A 252 -27.03 -4.01 -6.18
C ASN A 252 -27.53 -5.24 -6.95
N VAL A 253 -27.86 -6.30 -6.23
CA VAL A 253 -28.35 -7.55 -6.82
C VAL A 253 -29.80 -7.41 -7.31
N LEU A 254 -30.12 -8.00 -8.47
CA LEU A 254 -31.48 -7.99 -9.03
C LEU A 254 -32.43 -8.93 -8.30
N HIS A 255 -31.86 -9.99 -7.71
CA HIS A 255 -32.55 -11.03 -6.98
C HIS A 255 -31.70 -11.52 -5.80
N LYS A 256 -32.35 -11.84 -4.68
CA LYS A 256 -31.67 -12.24 -3.44
C LYS A 256 -31.08 -13.64 -3.53
N ASP A 257 -31.83 -14.58 -4.10
CA ASP A 257 -31.44 -15.98 -4.14
C ASP A 257 -30.37 -16.23 -5.20
N VAL A 258 -29.25 -16.82 -4.80
CA VAL A 258 -28.18 -17.23 -5.73
C VAL A 258 -28.58 -18.56 -6.38
N PHE A 259 -28.60 -18.61 -7.72
CA PHE A 259 -28.76 -19.87 -8.42
C PHE A 259 -27.51 -20.70 -8.22
N SER A 260 -27.64 -21.94 -7.76
CA SER A 260 -26.51 -22.87 -7.70
C SER A 260 -26.96 -24.31 -7.94
N PHE A 261 -26.10 -25.11 -8.54
CA PHE A 261 -26.26 -26.57 -8.66
C PHE A 261 -24.91 -27.28 -8.69
N SER A 262 -24.94 -28.56 -8.34
CA SER A 262 -23.85 -29.51 -8.52
C SER A 262 -24.42 -30.73 -9.24
N ALA A 263 -23.82 -31.12 -10.37
CA ALA A 263 -24.25 -32.25 -11.17
C ALA A 263 -23.05 -33.10 -11.58
N GLN A 264 -23.26 -34.41 -11.64
CA GLN A 264 -22.20 -35.38 -11.97
C GLN A 264 -22.65 -36.29 -13.11
N LYS A 265 -21.75 -36.50 -14.08
CA LYS A 265 -21.87 -37.53 -15.11
C LYS A 265 -20.56 -38.30 -15.17
N ASP A 266 -20.65 -39.61 -14.97
CA ASP A 266 -19.48 -40.47 -14.82
C ASP A 266 -18.55 -39.92 -13.71
N ASP A 267 -17.30 -39.63 -14.03
CA ASP A 267 -16.32 -39.05 -13.10
C ASP A 267 -16.13 -37.53 -13.26
N LEU A 268 -16.97 -36.87 -14.07
CA LEU A 268 -16.98 -35.42 -14.25
C LEU A 268 -18.08 -34.79 -13.37
N THR A 269 -17.69 -33.89 -12.47
CA THR A 269 -18.62 -33.04 -11.72
C THR A 269 -18.57 -31.61 -12.24
N VAL A 270 -19.72 -30.96 -12.34
CA VAL A 270 -19.86 -29.56 -12.72
C VAL A 270 -20.66 -28.85 -11.64
N ASP A 271 -20.02 -27.88 -10.99
CA ASP A 271 -20.60 -27.00 -9.99
C ASP A 271 -20.74 -25.60 -10.59
N VAL A 272 -21.93 -25.01 -10.52
CA VAL A 272 -22.17 -23.65 -11.03
C VAL A 272 -22.96 -22.85 -10.02
N ALA A 273 -22.57 -21.61 -9.80
CA ALA A 273 -23.34 -20.61 -9.07
C ALA A 273 -23.38 -19.30 -9.86
N LEU A 274 -24.53 -18.62 -9.88
CA LEU A 274 -24.66 -17.30 -10.52
C LEU A 274 -25.71 -16.41 -9.87
N GLN A 275 -25.52 -15.10 -10.03
CA GLN A 275 -26.45 -14.06 -9.61
C GLN A 275 -26.29 -12.81 -10.48
N TYR A 276 -27.41 -12.20 -10.85
CA TYR A 276 -27.41 -10.95 -11.61
C TYR A 276 -27.47 -9.72 -10.71
N ASN A 277 -26.82 -8.64 -11.15
CA ASN A 277 -26.86 -7.31 -10.56
C ASN A 277 -27.23 -6.25 -11.62
N ASP A 278 -27.33 -5.00 -11.18
CA ASP A 278 -27.71 -3.86 -12.02
C ASP A 278 -26.58 -3.29 -12.91
N SER A 279 -25.36 -3.81 -12.79
CA SER A 279 -24.22 -3.34 -13.59
C SER A 279 -24.28 -3.78 -15.05
N TYR A 280 -23.40 -3.22 -15.88
CA TYR A 280 -23.30 -3.54 -17.31
C TYR A 280 -22.18 -4.54 -17.64
N SER A 281 -21.38 -4.96 -16.65
CA SER A 281 -20.21 -5.82 -16.87
C SER A 281 -20.45 -7.26 -16.41
N GLU A 282 -19.80 -8.20 -17.10
CA GLU A 282 -19.74 -9.62 -16.72
C GLU A 282 -18.60 -9.82 -15.71
N THR A 283 -18.84 -10.57 -14.64
CA THR A 283 -17.79 -11.06 -13.74
C THR A 283 -17.89 -12.57 -13.65
N LEU A 284 -17.00 -13.28 -14.35
CA LEU A 284 -17.04 -14.73 -14.42
C LEU A 284 -15.72 -15.35 -13.97
N PHE A 285 -15.80 -16.25 -12.99
CA PHE A 285 -14.67 -17.08 -12.56
C PHE A 285 -14.91 -18.52 -13.00
N SER A 286 -13.88 -19.14 -13.57
CA SER A 286 -13.96 -20.53 -14.01
C SER A 286 -12.80 -21.34 -13.44
N PHE A 287 -13.08 -22.55 -12.97
CA PHE A 287 -12.13 -23.43 -12.31
C PHE A 287 -12.20 -24.83 -12.89
N ALA A 288 -11.05 -25.49 -12.99
CA ALA A 288 -10.94 -26.92 -13.26
C ALA A 288 -10.03 -27.54 -12.20
N ASN A 289 -10.53 -28.50 -11.44
CA ASN A 289 -9.84 -29.14 -10.31
C ASN A 289 -9.22 -28.13 -9.34
N ASN A 290 -10.01 -27.12 -8.94
CA ASN A 290 -9.61 -26.00 -8.07
C ASN A 290 -8.55 -25.04 -8.64
N ILE A 291 -8.18 -25.18 -9.92
CA ILE A 291 -7.27 -24.27 -10.63
C ILE A 291 -8.09 -23.27 -11.41
N ASN A 292 -7.79 -21.98 -11.23
CA ASN A 292 -8.47 -20.91 -11.94
C ASN A 292 -8.04 -20.90 -13.42
N THR A 293 -8.98 -21.19 -14.32
CA THR A 293 -8.78 -21.11 -15.76
C THR A 293 -9.07 -19.70 -16.23
N VAL A 294 -8.10 -18.80 -16.07
CA VAL A 294 -8.23 -17.37 -16.35
C VAL A 294 -8.60 -17.08 -17.80
N ASP A 295 -8.09 -17.89 -18.74
CA ASP A 295 -8.38 -17.75 -20.17
C ASP A 295 -9.63 -18.58 -20.58
N GLY A 296 -10.26 -19.28 -19.64
CA GLY A 296 -11.49 -20.05 -19.83
C GLY A 296 -11.25 -21.48 -20.32
N GLY A 297 -12.00 -21.91 -21.33
CA GLY A 297 -11.91 -23.26 -21.90
C GLY A 297 -13.26 -23.85 -22.29
N MET A 298 -13.24 -25.14 -22.65
CA MET A 298 -14.41 -25.85 -23.19
C MET A 298 -15.59 -25.94 -22.22
N HIS A 299 -15.35 -26.06 -20.91
CA HIS A 299 -16.39 -25.97 -19.87
C HIS A 299 -17.12 -24.63 -19.92
N LEU A 300 -16.37 -23.54 -19.98
CA LEU A 300 -16.92 -22.19 -19.99
C LEU A 300 -17.69 -21.91 -21.28
N THR A 301 -17.19 -22.38 -22.42
CA THR A 301 -17.90 -22.31 -23.70
C THR A 301 -19.26 -23.03 -23.60
N GLY A 302 -19.30 -24.23 -23.03
CA GLY A 302 -20.54 -24.97 -22.78
C GLY A 302 -21.53 -24.22 -21.90
N PHE A 303 -21.06 -23.63 -20.79
CA PHE A 303 -21.88 -22.79 -19.91
C PHE A 303 -22.46 -21.58 -20.65
N ARG A 304 -21.65 -20.84 -21.40
CA ARG A 304 -22.09 -19.66 -22.17
C ARG A 304 -23.16 -20.02 -23.18
N THR A 305 -22.97 -21.10 -23.94
CA THR A 305 -23.95 -21.56 -24.93
C THR A 305 -25.27 -22.01 -24.27
N ALA A 306 -25.20 -22.74 -23.14
CA ALA A 306 -26.40 -23.15 -22.41
C ALA A 306 -27.19 -21.96 -21.86
N LEU A 307 -26.51 -21.02 -21.22
CA LEU A 307 -27.13 -19.81 -20.66
C LEU A 307 -27.92 -19.07 -21.74
N THR A 308 -27.28 -18.77 -22.87
CA THR A 308 -27.94 -18.05 -23.98
C THR A 308 -29.14 -18.82 -24.53
N ARG A 309 -29.01 -20.14 -24.75
CA ARG A 309 -30.09 -20.96 -25.29
C ARG A 309 -31.28 -21.05 -24.34
N THR A 310 -31.03 -21.32 -23.06
CA THR A 310 -32.09 -21.48 -22.05
C THR A 310 -32.85 -20.17 -21.82
N LEU A 311 -32.16 -19.03 -21.74
CA LEU A 311 -32.83 -17.74 -21.60
C LEU A 311 -33.69 -17.41 -22.83
N ASN A 312 -33.23 -17.67 -24.05
CA ASN A 312 -34.03 -17.46 -25.26
C ASN A 312 -35.28 -18.33 -25.29
N GLN A 313 -35.15 -19.63 -24.97
CA GLN A 313 -36.29 -20.56 -24.93
C GLN A 313 -37.33 -20.13 -23.89
N TYR A 314 -36.88 -19.72 -22.70
CA TYR A 314 -37.77 -19.26 -21.64
C TYR A 314 -38.42 -17.89 -21.95
N ALA A 315 -37.70 -16.99 -22.63
CA ALA A 315 -38.26 -15.72 -23.09
C ALA A 315 -39.35 -15.91 -24.15
N GLN A 316 -39.18 -16.90 -25.04
CA GLN A 316 -40.19 -17.27 -26.03
C GLN A 316 -41.43 -17.87 -25.38
N SER A 317 -41.28 -18.78 -24.40
CA SER A 317 -42.42 -19.38 -23.69
C SER A 317 -43.23 -18.36 -22.88
N MET A 318 -42.58 -17.34 -22.30
CA MET A 318 -43.25 -16.22 -21.62
C MET A 318 -43.85 -15.18 -22.57
N GLY A 319 -43.65 -15.31 -23.89
CA GLY A 319 -44.13 -14.34 -24.88
C GLY A 319 -43.48 -12.95 -24.80
N LEU A 320 -42.33 -12.82 -24.12
CA LEU A 320 -41.61 -11.56 -23.94
C LEU A 320 -40.85 -11.10 -25.22
N MET A 321 -40.69 -12.00 -26.18
CA MET A 321 -39.98 -11.76 -27.44
C MET A 321 -40.86 -11.25 -28.60
N LYS A 322 -42.17 -11.04 -28.38
CA LYS A 322 -43.12 -10.68 -29.47
C LYS A 322 -42.79 -9.37 -30.21
N ASN A 323 -42.08 -8.45 -29.55
CA ASN A 323 -41.72 -7.14 -30.11
C ASN A 323 -40.25 -7.05 -30.56
N MET A 324 -39.50 -8.15 -30.50
CA MET A 324 -38.07 -8.20 -30.86
C MET A 324 -37.89 -8.75 -32.27
N LYS A 325 -36.99 -8.15 -33.07
CA LYS A 325 -36.70 -8.63 -34.44
C LYS A 325 -35.67 -9.77 -34.44
N GLU A 326 -34.77 -9.78 -33.47
CA GLU A 326 -33.70 -10.76 -33.32
C GLU A 326 -33.78 -11.45 -31.93
N ASN A 327 -33.25 -12.66 -31.85
CA ASN A 327 -33.08 -13.37 -30.57
C ASN A 327 -32.01 -12.67 -29.69
N LEU A 328 -32.04 -12.95 -28.39
CA LEU A 328 -31.03 -12.47 -27.46
C LEU A 328 -29.68 -13.13 -27.78
N THR A 329 -28.62 -12.35 -27.87
CA THR A 329 -27.26 -12.84 -28.10
C THR A 329 -26.58 -13.25 -26.80
N GLY A 330 -25.41 -13.86 -26.91
CA GLY A 330 -24.63 -14.27 -25.75
C GLY A 330 -24.19 -13.11 -24.85
N ASP A 331 -23.86 -11.96 -25.42
CA ASP A 331 -23.46 -10.79 -24.65
C ASP A 331 -24.67 -10.16 -23.96
N ASP A 332 -25.83 -10.10 -24.62
CA ASP A 332 -27.08 -9.57 -24.05
C ASP A 332 -27.46 -10.31 -22.75
N VAL A 333 -27.29 -11.64 -22.72
CA VAL A 333 -27.64 -12.46 -21.55
C VAL A 333 -26.62 -12.41 -20.43
N ARG A 334 -25.38 -11.98 -20.67
CA ARG A 334 -24.31 -11.95 -19.65
C ARG A 334 -24.11 -10.59 -19.01
N GLU A 335 -24.82 -9.56 -19.49
CA GLU A 335 -24.76 -8.23 -18.89
C GLU A 335 -25.18 -8.27 -17.41
N GLY A 336 -24.31 -7.77 -16.53
CA GLY A 336 -24.54 -7.77 -15.07
C GLY A 336 -24.52 -9.15 -14.41
N LEU A 337 -24.03 -10.18 -15.10
CA LEU A 337 -23.87 -11.53 -14.58
C LEU A 337 -22.63 -11.63 -13.69
N VAL A 338 -22.79 -12.15 -12.47
CA VAL A 338 -21.70 -12.71 -11.67
C VAL A 338 -21.87 -14.21 -11.61
N ALA A 339 -20.86 -14.97 -12.06
CA ALA A 339 -20.92 -16.42 -12.08
C ALA A 339 -19.58 -17.06 -11.68
N VAL A 340 -19.69 -18.19 -10.99
CA VAL A 340 -18.59 -19.08 -10.65
C VAL A 340 -18.92 -20.46 -11.21
N MET A 341 -18.04 -21.01 -12.03
CA MET A 341 -18.14 -22.37 -12.56
C MET A 341 -16.91 -23.16 -12.14
N SER A 342 -17.09 -24.32 -11.51
CA SER A 342 -16.01 -25.24 -11.15
C SER A 342 -16.30 -26.61 -11.76
N VAL A 343 -15.30 -27.20 -12.43
CA VAL A 343 -15.38 -28.57 -12.94
C VAL A 343 -14.35 -29.46 -12.26
N LYS A 344 -14.74 -30.70 -11.96
CA LYS A 344 -13.87 -31.72 -11.39
C LYS A 344 -13.74 -32.86 -12.40
N ILE A 345 -12.54 -33.12 -12.89
CA ILE A 345 -12.25 -34.10 -13.95
C ILE A 345 -11.00 -34.94 -13.63
N PRO A 346 -10.97 -36.24 -14.00
CA PRO A 346 -9.81 -37.08 -13.70
C PRO A 346 -8.51 -36.72 -14.41
N GLN A 347 -8.58 -36.32 -15.68
CA GLN A 347 -7.39 -36.02 -16.50
C GLN A 347 -7.55 -34.66 -17.18
N PRO A 348 -7.35 -33.54 -16.45
CA PRO A 348 -7.46 -32.23 -17.05
C PRO A 348 -6.31 -31.99 -18.03
N GLN A 349 -6.65 -31.48 -19.21
CA GLN A 349 -5.73 -31.09 -20.27
C GLN A 349 -5.77 -29.57 -20.37
N PHE A 350 -4.64 -28.94 -20.03
CA PHE A 350 -4.51 -27.50 -20.06
C PHE A 350 -3.58 -27.03 -21.20
N LYS A 351 -3.79 -25.79 -21.63
CA LYS A 351 -2.86 -25.10 -22.53
C LYS A 351 -1.68 -24.54 -21.73
N GLY A 352 -0.48 -25.05 -22.00
CA GLY A 352 0.77 -24.62 -21.36
C GLY A 352 0.90 -24.98 -19.87
N ASN A 353 2.05 -24.69 -19.28
CA ASN A 353 2.34 -24.99 -17.86
C ASN A 353 1.59 -24.10 -16.86
N GLU A 354 1.16 -22.90 -17.29
CA GLU A 354 0.44 -21.95 -16.44
C GLU A 354 -1.03 -22.37 -16.17
N LYS A 355 -1.50 -23.45 -16.81
CA LYS A 355 -2.84 -24.04 -16.62
C LYS A 355 -4.02 -23.07 -16.78
N ARG A 356 -3.93 -22.17 -17.76
CA ARG A 356 -4.86 -21.03 -17.92
C ARG A 356 -6.14 -21.35 -18.69
N GLU A 357 -6.12 -22.36 -19.57
CA GLU A 357 -7.24 -22.72 -20.46
C GLU A 357 -7.46 -24.24 -20.46
N LEU A 358 -8.71 -24.68 -20.30
CA LEU A 358 -9.08 -26.11 -20.32
C LEU A 358 -9.48 -26.60 -21.71
N LEU A 359 -8.85 -27.68 -22.18
CA LEU A 359 -9.01 -28.23 -23.53
C LEU A 359 -9.89 -29.50 -23.60
N ASN A 360 -10.24 -30.11 -22.47
CA ASN A 360 -11.06 -31.33 -22.48
C ASN A 360 -12.42 -31.08 -23.16
N PRO A 361 -12.94 -32.00 -24.00
CA PRO A 361 -14.19 -31.81 -24.75
C PRO A 361 -15.45 -31.99 -23.88
N ILE A 362 -15.59 -31.19 -22.83
CA ILE A 362 -16.68 -31.27 -21.84
C ILE A 362 -17.79 -30.24 -22.05
N SER A 363 -17.72 -29.46 -23.13
CA SER A 363 -18.69 -28.40 -23.46
C SER A 363 -20.13 -28.93 -23.53
N GLY A 364 -20.35 -30.07 -24.17
CA GLY A 364 -21.68 -30.68 -24.30
C GLY A 364 -22.29 -31.13 -22.97
N ILE A 365 -21.47 -31.64 -22.05
CA ILE A 365 -21.93 -32.07 -20.72
C ILE A 365 -22.27 -30.84 -19.87
N ALA A 366 -21.38 -29.84 -19.84
CA ALA A 366 -21.64 -28.57 -19.17
C ALA A 366 -22.91 -27.91 -19.71
N GLN A 367 -23.10 -27.93 -21.03
CA GLN A 367 -24.28 -27.35 -21.66
C GLN A 367 -25.57 -28.05 -21.23
N SER A 368 -25.57 -29.39 -21.17
CA SER A 368 -26.73 -30.19 -20.74
C SER A 368 -27.14 -29.84 -19.31
N PHE A 369 -26.19 -29.90 -18.37
CA PHE A 369 -26.46 -29.64 -16.96
C PHE A 369 -26.93 -28.22 -16.69
N VAL A 370 -26.26 -27.22 -17.27
CA VAL A 370 -26.65 -25.82 -17.11
C VAL A 370 -28.06 -25.61 -17.68
N SER A 371 -28.36 -26.13 -18.87
CA SER A 371 -29.68 -25.96 -19.48
C SER A 371 -30.79 -26.62 -18.66
N GLU A 372 -30.58 -27.82 -18.13
CA GLU A 372 -31.56 -28.55 -17.33
C GLU A 372 -31.85 -27.83 -16.01
N HIS A 373 -30.83 -27.59 -15.19
CA HIS A 373 -30.99 -27.01 -13.86
C HIS A 373 -31.47 -25.56 -13.91
N LEU A 374 -31.00 -24.77 -14.88
CA LEU A 374 -31.44 -23.39 -15.03
C LEU A 374 -32.91 -23.30 -15.46
N SER A 375 -33.36 -24.19 -16.34
CA SER A 375 -34.78 -24.27 -16.74
C SER A 375 -35.68 -24.58 -15.55
N ILE A 376 -35.33 -25.61 -14.78
CA ILE A 376 -36.07 -25.99 -13.56
C ILE A 376 -36.12 -24.83 -12.56
N TRP A 377 -35.01 -24.10 -12.40
CA TRP A 377 -34.96 -22.99 -11.46
C TRP A 377 -35.82 -21.80 -11.91
N PHE A 378 -35.84 -21.48 -13.20
CA PHE A 378 -36.72 -20.45 -13.75
C PHE A 378 -38.20 -20.81 -13.59
N GLU A 379 -38.58 -22.07 -13.79
CA GLU A 379 -39.95 -22.54 -13.52
C GLU A 379 -40.36 -22.35 -12.05
N ARG A 380 -39.42 -22.56 -11.11
CA ARG A 380 -39.66 -22.34 -9.67
C ARG A 380 -39.62 -20.86 -9.27
N HIS A 381 -38.91 -20.01 -10.01
CA HIS A 381 -38.70 -18.59 -9.69
C HIS A 381 -39.10 -17.67 -10.86
N PRO A 382 -40.36 -17.67 -11.30
CA PRO A 382 -40.79 -16.95 -12.51
C PRO A 382 -40.60 -15.43 -12.41
N GLN A 383 -40.74 -14.85 -11.21
CA GLN A 383 -40.51 -13.41 -11.00
C GLN A 383 -39.04 -13.02 -11.19
N THR A 384 -38.12 -13.86 -10.70
CA THR A 384 -36.68 -13.66 -10.86
C THR A 384 -36.27 -13.86 -12.32
N ALA A 385 -36.76 -14.92 -12.95
CA ALA A 385 -36.53 -15.17 -14.37
C ALA A 385 -37.02 -14.00 -15.25
N LYS A 386 -38.21 -13.45 -14.95
CA LYS A 386 -38.73 -12.26 -15.63
C LYS A 386 -37.80 -11.05 -15.49
N LYS A 387 -37.27 -10.76 -14.29
CA LYS A 387 -36.32 -9.65 -14.08
C LYS A 387 -35.03 -9.83 -14.89
N ILE A 388 -34.46 -11.04 -14.88
CA ILE A 388 -33.24 -11.37 -15.64
C ILE A 388 -33.51 -11.18 -17.14
N LEU A 389 -34.63 -11.70 -17.64
CA LEU A 389 -35.02 -11.55 -19.04
C LEU A 389 -35.29 -10.10 -19.43
N THR A 390 -35.95 -9.31 -18.59
CA THR A 390 -36.17 -7.88 -18.85
C THR A 390 -34.83 -7.17 -19.02
N LYS A 391 -33.85 -7.42 -18.14
CA LYS A 391 -32.51 -6.85 -18.29
C LYS A 391 -31.83 -7.28 -19.60
N ALA A 392 -31.88 -8.57 -19.95
CA ALA A 392 -31.30 -9.05 -21.19
C ALA A 392 -31.99 -8.47 -22.44
N ILE A 393 -33.31 -8.26 -22.40
CA ILE A 393 -34.08 -7.60 -23.47
C ILE A 393 -33.69 -6.13 -23.58
N GLU A 394 -33.55 -5.41 -22.46
CA GLU A 394 -33.06 -4.02 -22.46
C GLU A 394 -31.65 -3.92 -23.05
N ALA A 395 -30.76 -4.86 -22.72
CA ALA A 395 -29.42 -4.95 -23.30
C ALA A 395 -29.49 -5.20 -24.82
N ALA A 396 -30.33 -6.13 -25.27
CA ALA A 396 -30.54 -6.40 -26.70
C ALA A 396 -31.13 -5.20 -27.46
N GLN A 397 -32.09 -4.48 -26.85
CA GLN A 397 -32.65 -3.25 -27.43
C GLN A 397 -31.61 -2.14 -27.51
N ALA A 398 -30.76 -1.99 -26.50
CA ALA A 398 -29.62 -1.08 -26.52
C ALA A 398 -28.61 -1.47 -27.61
N ARG A 399 -28.31 -2.76 -27.78
CA ARG A 399 -27.47 -3.28 -28.88
C ARG A 399 -28.08 -3.01 -30.26
N GLU A 400 -29.38 -3.20 -30.44
CA GLU A 400 -30.06 -2.85 -31.69
C GLU A 400 -30.05 -1.34 -31.96
N ALA A 401 -30.29 -0.52 -30.94
CA ALA A 401 -30.20 0.94 -31.04
C ALA A 401 -28.78 1.37 -31.39
N ALA A 402 -27.77 0.75 -30.78
CA ALA A 402 -26.35 0.92 -31.07
C ALA A 402 -26.02 0.54 -32.53
N ARG A 403 -26.51 -0.60 -33.01
CA ARG A 403 -26.32 -1.06 -34.39
C ARG A 403 -27.01 -0.13 -35.39
N LYS A 404 -28.24 0.30 -35.12
CA LYS A 404 -28.95 1.30 -35.96
C LYS A 404 -28.22 2.64 -35.96
N ALA A 405 -27.72 3.10 -34.83
CA ALA A 405 -26.90 4.31 -34.73
C ALA A 405 -25.57 4.16 -35.49
N ARG A 406 -24.93 2.98 -35.44
CA ARG A 406 -23.74 2.63 -36.25
C ARG A 406 -24.04 2.61 -37.74
N ASP A 407 -25.11 1.94 -38.17
CA ASP A 407 -25.49 1.81 -39.59
C ASP A 407 -25.88 3.18 -40.19
N LEU A 408 -26.60 4.01 -39.43
CA LEU A 408 -26.91 5.39 -39.81
C LEU A 408 -25.62 6.23 -39.97
N THR A 409 -24.63 5.97 -39.12
CA THR A 409 -23.31 6.62 -39.18
C THR A 409 -22.48 6.12 -40.37
N ARG A 410 -22.49 4.81 -40.66
CA ARG A 410 -21.85 4.21 -41.85
C ARG A 410 -22.45 4.74 -43.15
N ARG A 411 -23.78 4.88 -43.22
CA ARG A 411 -24.48 5.42 -44.42
C ARG A 411 -24.19 6.91 -44.65
N LYS A 412 -24.06 7.72 -43.60
CA LYS A 412 -23.61 9.12 -43.73
C LYS A 412 -22.16 9.20 -44.26
N ASN A 413 -21.26 8.34 -43.78
CA ASN A 413 -19.88 8.30 -44.24
C ASN A 413 -19.69 7.77 -45.68
N ALA A 414 -20.65 7.01 -46.23
CA ALA A 414 -20.59 6.49 -47.58
C ALA A 414 -20.93 7.54 -48.67
N LEU A 415 -21.65 8.62 -48.30
CA LEU A 415 -22.00 9.72 -49.21
C LEU A 415 -20.95 10.85 -49.22
N ASP A 416 -20.14 10.99 -48.17
CA ASP A 416 -18.99 11.90 -48.12
C ASP A 416 -17.73 11.21 -48.71
N ALA A 417 -17.67 11.14 -50.03
CA ALA A 417 -16.51 10.64 -50.77
C ALA A 417 -15.32 11.61 -50.68
N GLY A 418 -14.57 11.53 -49.57
CA GLY A 418 -13.33 12.27 -49.34
C GLY A 418 -12.55 11.74 -48.12
N SER A 419 -11.93 10.57 -48.25
CA SER A 419 -10.98 9.91 -47.31
C SER A 419 -11.49 9.05 -46.14
N GLY A 420 -12.78 9.06 -45.74
CA GLY A 420 -13.29 8.13 -44.71
C GLY A 420 -12.67 8.28 -43.30
N LEU A 421 -11.86 9.33 -43.08
CA LEU A 421 -11.17 9.65 -41.84
C LEU A 421 -11.95 10.67 -41.00
N PRO A 422 -11.82 10.69 -39.67
CA PRO A 422 -12.38 11.77 -38.86
C PRO A 422 -11.82 13.12 -39.32
N GLY A 423 -12.66 14.13 -39.56
CA GLY A 423 -12.19 15.44 -40.04
C GLY A 423 -11.20 16.17 -39.12
N LYS A 424 -11.09 15.73 -37.86
CA LYS A 424 -10.11 16.23 -36.88
C LYS A 424 -8.78 15.46 -36.85
N LEU A 425 -8.73 14.25 -37.43
CA LEU A 425 -7.49 13.47 -37.51
C LEU A 425 -6.56 14.14 -38.51
N ALA A 426 -5.36 14.49 -38.08
CA ALA A 426 -4.26 14.76 -38.97
C ALA A 426 -3.51 13.44 -39.19
N ASP A 427 -3.66 12.79 -40.34
CA ASP A 427 -3.02 11.50 -40.61
C ASP A 427 -1.53 11.64 -40.99
N CYS A 428 -0.75 10.56 -40.93
CA CYS A 428 0.63 10.48 -41.41
C CYS A 428 0.69 10.03 -42.89
N GLN A 429 1.85 10.19 -43.54
CA GLN A 429 2.05 9.75 -44.93
C GLN A 429 2.36 8.26 -45.03
N GLU A 430 2.98 7.70 -44.00
CA GLU A 430 3.36 6.30 -43.89
C GLU A 430 2.11 5.42 -43.73
N LYS A 431 2.07 4.37 -44.53
CA LYS A 431 0.94 3.44 -44.60
C LYS A 431 1.23 2.11 -43.93
N ASP A 432 2.49 1.80 -43.66
CA ASP A 432 2.86 0.62 -42.87
C ASP A 432 2.52 0.86 -41.38
N PRO A 433 1.55 0.11 -40.81
CA PRO A 433 1.16 0.28 -39.42
C PRO A 433 2.30 0.08 -38.40
N ALA A 434 3.33 -0.72 -38.74
CA ALA A 434 4.48 -0.95 -37.86
C ALA A 434 5.37 0.29 -37.68
N LEU A 435 5.40 1.14 -38.70
CA LEU A 435 6.19 2.36 -38.73
C LEU A 435 5.40 3.57 -38.28
N SER A 436 4.07 3.50 -38.32
CA SER A 436 3.18 4.61 -37.99
C SER A 436 2.80 4.71 -36.51
N GLU A 437 2.69 5.96 -36.04
CA GLU A 437 2.34 6.33 -34.66
C GLU A 437 1.05 7.16 -34.63
N LEU A 438 0.19 6.94 -33.65
CA LEU A 438 -0.98 7.77 -33.37
C LEU A 438 -0.84 8.45 -32.01
N TYR A 439 -0.88 9.76 -32.02
CA TYR A 439 -0.91 10.61 -30.85
C TYR A 439 -2.33 11.04 -30.54
N LEU A 440 -2.80 10.73 -29.33
CA LEU A 440 -4.06 11.24 -28.79
C LEU A 440 -3.74 12.48 -27.97
N VAL A 441 -4.32 13.62 -28.33
CA VAL A 441 -4.00 14.92 -27.71
C VAL A 441 -5.26 15.65 -27.26
N GLU A 442 -5.16 16.37 -26.14
CA GLU A 442 -6.29 17.08 -25.55
C GLU A 442 -6.61 18.38 -26.30
N GLY A 443 -7.77 18.42 -26.96
CA GLY A 443 -8.33 19.59 -27.63
C GLY A 443 -7.62 20.02 -28.91
N ASP A 444 -8.26 20.90 -29.68
CA ASP A 444 -7.71 21.41 -30.95
C ASP A 444 -6.46 22.27 -30.76
N SER A 445 -6.25 22.84 -29.57
CA SER A 445 -5.09 23.67 -29.25
C SER A 445 -3.81 22.83 -29.16
N ALA A 446 -3.82 21.76 -28.34
CA ALA A 446 -2.72 20.79 -28.32
C ALA A 446 -2.63 20.04 -29.65
N GLY A 447 -3.78 19.77 -30.29
CA GLY A 447 -3.90 19.26 -31.66
C GLY A 447 -3.15 20.09 -32.70
N GLY A 448 -3.32 21.41 -32.70
CA GLY A 448 -2.65 22.33 -33.62
C GLY A 448 -1.13 22.38 -33.40
N SER A 449 -0.70 22.39 -32.15
CA SER A 449 0.71 22.37 -31.77
C SER A 449 1.38 21.05 -32.15
N ALA A 450 0.76 19.91 -31.80
CA ALA A 450 1.25 18.58 -32.16
C ALA A 450 1.24 18.37 -33.68
N LYS A 451 0.20 18.83 -34.40
CA LYS A 451 0.14 18.80 -35.87
C LYS A 451 1.26 19.59 -36.54
N SER A 452 1.69 20.69 -35.91
CA SER A 452 2.75 21.56 -36.42
C SER A 452 4.15 21.02 -36.11
N GLY A 453 4.32 20.36 -34.95
CA GLY A 453 5.62 19.84 -34.49
C GLY A 453 5.93 18.39 -34.89
N ARG A 454 4.94 17.63 -35.37
CA ARG A 454 5.13 16.21 -35.73
C ARG A 454 6.00 16.01 -36.98
N ASP A 455 6.64 14.85 -37.06
CA ASP A 455 7.09 14.32 -38.34
C ASP A 455 5.87 13.77 -39.11
N ARG A 456 5.46 14.54 -40.12
CA ARG A 456 4.30 14.20 -40.98
C ARG A 456 4.47 12.88 -41.72
N ARG A 457 5.71 12.34 -41.82
CA ARG A 457 5.97 11.05 -42.45
C ARG A 457 5.26 9.93 -41.70
N PHE A 458 5.46 9.78 -40.39
CA PHE A 458 4.98 8.61 -39.66
C PHE A 458 4.11 8.91 -38.44
N GLN A 459 3.92 10.18 -38.06
CA GLN A 459 3.15 10.55 -36.86
C GLN A 459 1.78 11.13 -37.22
N ALA A 460 0.72 10.48 -36.77
CA ALA A 460 -0.67 10.93 -36.86
C ALA A 460 -1.13 11.58 -35.54
N ILE A 461 -1.98 12.61 -35.62
CA ILE A 461 -2.49 13.34 -34.45
C ILE A 461 -4.02 13.31 -34.46
N LEU A 462 -4.62 12.81 -33.38
CA LEU A 462 -6.05 12.86 -33.15
C LEU A 462 -6.37 13.74 -31.93
N PRO A 463 -6.89 14.95 -32.14
CA PRO A 463 -7.38 15.80 -31.06
C PRO A 463 -8.69 15.27 -30.48
N LEU A 464 -8.79 15.20 -29.16
CA LEU A 464 -10.02 14.81 -28.44
C LEU A 464 -10.57 15.99 -27.63
N LYS A 465 -11.85 16.32 -27.79
CA LYS A 465 -12.49 17.49 -27.16
C LYS A 465 -13.38 17.11 -25.98
N GLY A 466 -13.14 17.78 -24.86
CA GLY A 466 -13.98 17.68 -23.66
C GLY A 466 -13.93 16.30 -23.02
N LYS A 467 -14.77 16.10 -21.99
CA LYS A 467 -14.85 14.84 -21.24
C LYS A 467 -15.37 13.72 -22.13
N ILE A 468 -14.63 12.62 -22.20
CA ILE A 468 -15.07 11.41 -22.90
C ILE A 468 -16.11 10.69 -22.02
N LEU A 469 -17.15 10.14 -22.65
CA LEU A 469 -18.20 9.40 -21.94
C LEU A 469 -17.59 8.21 -21.16
N ASN A 470 -17.87 8.12 -19.85
CA ASN A 470 -17.52 6.95 -19.06
C ASN A 470 -18.29 5.72 -19.56
N VAL A 471 -17.58 4.82 -20.24
CA VAL A 471 -18.15 3.63 -20.88
C VAL A 471 -18.52 2.50 -19.93
N GLU A 472 -17.93 2.44 -18.73
CA GLU A 472 -18.23 1.39 -17.74
C GLU A 472 -19.63 1.57 -17.14
N LYS A 473 -20.09 2.82 -17.04
CA LYS A 473 -21.42 3.19 -16.55
C LYS A 473 -22.41 3.56 -17.64
N ALA A 474 -21.99 3.55 -18.92
CA ALA A 474 -22.82 3.96 -20.04
C ALA A 474 -23.13 2.79 -20.97
N ARG A 475 -24.37 2.77 -21.47
CA ARG A 475 -24.83 1.79 -22.45
C ARG A 475 -24.07 1.93 -23.78
N TYR A 476 -23.95 0.82 -24.50
CA TYR A 476 -23.17 0.70 -25.73
C TYR A 476 -23.63 1.65 -26.85
N ASP A 477 -24.93 1.93 -26.95
CA ASP A 477 -25.52 2.88 -27.90
C ASP A 477 -25.11 4.34 -27.60
N LYS A 478 -25.14 4.73 -26.33
CA LYS A 478 -24.71 6.06 -25.87
C LYS A 478 -23.22 6.27 -26.12
N MET A 479 -22.41 5.22 -25.95
CA MET A 479 -20.99 5.21 -26.29
C MET A 479 -20.76 5.49 -27.79
N LEU A 480 -21.51 4.84 -28.69
CA LEU A 480 -21.35 5.02 -30.15
C LEU A 480 -21.95 6.32 -30.68
N GLY A 481 -22.92 6.87 -29.96
CA GLY A 481 -23.43 8.22 -30.16
C GLY A 481 -22.40 9.30 -29.84
N HIS A 482 -21.35 8.99 -29.07
CA HIS A 482 -20.34 9.96 -28.65
C HIS A 482 -19.34 10.26 -29.78
N ASN A 483 -19.24 11.53 -30.17
CA ASN A 483 -18.41 11.96 -31.30
C ASN A 483 -16.92 11.64 -31.10
N GLU A 484 -16.41 11.78 -29.88
CA GLU A 484 -15.00 11.52 -29.57
C GLU A 484 -14.63 10.04 -29.69
N ILE A 485 -15.52 9.17 -29.21
CA ILE A 485 -15.33 7.71 -29.25
C ILE A 485 -15.41 7.22 -30.70
N ARG A 486 -16.37 7.76 -31.46
CA ARG A 486 -16.49 7.47 -32.90
C ARG A 486 -15.24 7.87 -33.67
N ALA A 487 -14.70 9.05 -33.39
CA ALA A 487 -13.48 9.50 -34.04
C ALA A 487 -12.28 8.61 -33.70
N LEU A 488 -12.18 8.15 -32.46
CA LEU A 488 -11.13 7.22 -32.02
C LEU A 488 -11.23 5.87 -32.74
N ILE A 489 -12.42 5.26 -32.79
CA ILE A 489 -12.66 3.99 -33.50
C ILE A 489 -12.29 4.11 -34.98
N THR A 490 -12.75 5.18 -35.64
CA THR A 490 -12.44 5.42 -37.06
C THR A 490 -10.95 5.71 -37.26
N ALA A 491 -10.28 6.41 -36.33
CA ALA A 491 -8.84 6.65 -36.37
C ALA A 491 -8.05 5.33 -36.28
N LEU A 492 -8.41 4.43 -35.38
CA LEU A 492 -7.69 3.16 -35.21
C LEU A 492 -7.93 2.17 -36.36
N GLY A 493 -9.13 2.22 -36.96
CA GLY A 493 -9.49 1.38 -38.11
C GLY A 493 -9.84 -0.08 -37.77
N THR A 494 -9.75 -0.46 -36.50
CA THR A 494 -10.00 -1.83 -36.01
C THR A 494 -11.48 -2.20 -35.91
N GLY A 495 -12.40 -1.22 -35.90
CA GLY A 495 -13.78 -1.47 -35.48
C GLY A 495 -13.90 -1.63 -33.96
N ILE A 496 -15.08 -2.05 -33.46
CA ILE A 496 -15.35 -2.17 -32.02
C ILE A 496 -16.45 -3.21 -31.71
N GLY A 497 -16.22 -4.03 -30.69
CA GLY A 497 -17.09 -5.14 -30.29
C GLY A 497 -16.66 -6.48 -30.91
N LYS A 498 -17.12 -7.60 -30.34
CA LYS A 498 -16.64 -8.95 -30.70
C LYS A 498 -16.86 -9.32 -32.17
N ASP A 499 -17.92 -8.82 -32.80
CA ASP A 499 -18.28 -9.18 -34.18
C ASP A 499 -17.61 -8.28 -35.25
N ASP A 500 -17.14 -7.09 -34.86
CA ASP A 500 -16.63 -6.05 -35.79
C ASP A 500 -15.17 -5.65 -35.52
N PHE A 501 -14.58 -6.08 -34.40
CA PHE A 501 -13.20 -5.76 -34.04
C PHE A 501 -12.22 -6.70 -34.74
N ASP A 502 -11.27 -6.11 -35.45
CA ASP A 502 -10.25 -6.80 -36.22
C ASP A 502 -8.90 -6.10 -36.02
N LEU A 503 -8.04 -6.72 -35.20
CA LEU A 503 -6.71 -6.19 -34.89
C LEU A 503 -5.82 -6.07 -36.13
N ALA A 504 -6.03 -6.92 -37.14
CA ALA A 504 -5.24 -6.88 -38.38
C ALA A 504 -5.49 -5.59 -39.20
N LYS A 505 -6.56 -4.85 -38.89
CA LYS A 505 -6.89 -3.55 -39.50
C LYS A 505 -6.39 -2.36 -38.70
N LEU A 506 -5.63 -2.59 -37.62
CA LEU A 506 -5.06 -1.52 -36.81
C LEU A 506 -4.10 -0.68 -37.67
N ARG A 507 -4.35 0.63 -37.72
CA ARG A 507 -3.60 1.54 -38.61
C ARG A 507 -2.30 2.08 -38.03
N TYR A 508 -2.12 1.96 -36.72
CA TYR A 508 -0.94 2.46 -36.00
C TYR A 508 -0.55 1.46 -34.90
N HIS A 509 0.63 0.85 -35.00
CA HIS A 509 1.10 -0.11 -33.99
C HIS A 509 1.63 0.57 -32.71
N ARG A 510 1.81 1.90 -32.75
CA ARG A 510 2.21 2.72 -31.61
C ARG A 510 1.14 3.78 -31.35
N ILE A 511 0.48 3.68 -30.19
CA ILE A 511 -0.52 4.65 -29.73
C ILE A 511 0.04 5.31 -28.46
N ILE A 512 0.21 6.64 -28.48
CA ILE A 512 1.03 7.36 -27.49
C ILE A 512 0.17 8.36 -26.70
N ILE A 513 0.35 8.39 -25.36
CA ILE A 513 -0.35 9.20 -24.35
C ILE A 513 0.71 9.86 -23.41
N MET A 514 0.53 11.11 -22.98
CA MET A 514 1.55 11.98 -22.31
C MET A 514 1.63 11.80 -20.77
N SER A 515 2.81 11.90 -20.09
CA SER A 515 3.00 11.77 -18.59
C SER A 515 4.44 12.08 -18.04
N VAL A 516 4.66 12.13 -16.70
CA VAL A 516 5.96 12.45 -16.00
C VAL A 516 6.68 11.26 -15.32
N ASP A 517 7.97 11.41 -14.97
CA ASP A 517 8.79 10.36 -14.31
C ASP A 517 8.47 10.19 -12.80
N GLY A 518 8.50 8.95 -12.30
CA GLY A 518 8.03 8.61 -10.95
C GLY A 518 8.90 9.06 -9.78
N ASP A 519 10.17 9.36 -9.99
CA ASP A 519 11.08 9.77 -8.91
C ASP A 519 11.02 11.27 -8.59
N GLU A 520 10.29 12.05 -9.39
CA GLU A 520 10.17 13.49 -9.16
C GLU A 520 9.40 13.79 -7.86
N LEU A 521 9.85 14.83 -7.15
CA LEU A 521 9.25 15.28 -5.88
C LEU A 521 8.07 16.22 -6.16
N THR A 522 7.02 16.14 -5.37
CA THR A 522 5.97 17.16 -5.27
C THR A 522 5.52 17.35 -3.82
N LEU A 523 4.72 18.37 -3.56
CA LEU A 523 4.06 18.59 -2.27
C LEU A 523 2.57 18.26 -2.42
N VAL A 524 2.07 17.42 -1.51
CA VAL A 524 0.64 17.09 -1.41
C VAL A 524 0.12 17.50 -0.04
N LYS A 525 -1.16 17.87 0.08
CA LYS A 525 -1.85 17.90 1.37
C LYS A 525 -2.59 16.60 1.59
N ASP A 526 -2.41 16.03 2.77
CA ASP A 526 -3.18 14.87 3.23
C ASP A 526 -4.61 15.27 3.67
N PRO A 527 -5.50 14.30 3.98
CA PRO A 527 -6.87 14.59 4.39
C PRO A 527 -6.99 15.43 5.67
N ASP A 528 -5.95 15.45 6.51
CA ASP A 528 -5.84 16.30 7.71
C ASP A 528 -5.37 17.72 7.39
N GLY A 529 -5.15 18.03 6.10
CA GLY A 529 -4.69 19.32 5.60
C GLY A 529 -3.19 19.57 5.77
N GLN A 530 -2.40 18.56 6.15
CA GLN A 530 -0.96 18.68 6.36
C GLN A 530 -0.20 18.46 5.06
N ILE A 531 0.77 19.32 4.78
CA ILE A 531 1.69 19.24 3.64
C ILE A 531 2.67 18.08 3.85
N ARG A 532 2.80 17.21 2.85
CA ARG A 532 3.72 16.09 2.78
C ARG A 532 4.61 16.23 1.55
N ALA A 533 5.92 16.05 1.72
CA ALA A 533 6.84 15.99 0.59
C ALA A 533 6.92 14.55 0.09
N VAL A 534 6.44 14.29 -1.13
CA VAL A 534 6.30 12.93 -1.67
C VAL A 534 6.96 12.79 -3.03
N ARG A 535 7.52 11.60 -3.31
CA ARG A 535 7.84 11.20 -4.68
C ARG A 535 6.57 10.75 -5.37
N ILE A 536 6.34 11.21 -6.59
CA ILE A 536 5.09 11.01 -7.33
C ILE A 536 4.77 9.51 -7.49
N GLY A 537 5.76 8.73 -7.93
CA GLY A 537 5.58 7.32 -8.23
C GLY A 537 5.18 6.49 -7.01
N PRO A 538 6.00 6.45 -5.94
CA PRO A 538 5.66 5.75 -4.70
C PRO A 538 4.34 6.21 -4.06
N PHE A 539 4.02 7.51 -4.16
CA PHE A 539 2.75 8.05 -3.66
C PHE A 539 1.56 7.47 -4.43
N ILE A 540 1.58 7.55 -5.76
CA ILE A 540 0.51 7.03 -6.62
C ILE A 540 0.43 5.50 -6.52
N ASP A 541 1.56 4.81 -6.53
CA ASP A 541 1.62 3.35 -6.36
C ASP A 541 0.97 2.90 -5.05
N ARG A 542 1.19 3.64 -3.94
CA ARG A 542 0.55 3.37 -2.64
C ARG A 542 -0.96 3.59 -2.70
N LEU A 543 -1.42 4.70 -3.27
CA LEU A 543 -2.86 4.98 -3.41
C LEU A 543 -3.56 3.87 -4.20
N LEU A 544 -2.96 3.45 -5.31
CA LEU A 544 -3.48 2.37 -6.16
C LEU A 544 -3.45 1.00 -5.46
N ALA A 545 -2.38 0.69 -4.72
CA ALA A 545 -2.26 -0.59 -4.02
C ALA A 545 -3.24 -0.74 -2.85
N LYS A 546 -3.50 0.35 -2.13
CA LYS A 546 -4.41 0.37 -0.97
C LYS A 546 -5.86 0.72 -1.32
N TRP A 547 -6.14 1.04 -2.58
CA TRP A 547 -7.44 1.55 -3.03
C TRP A 547 -7.90 2.79 -2.25
N GLU A 548 -6.95 3.66 -1.88
CA GLU A 548 -7.25 4.94 -1.22
C GLU A 548 -7.84 5.92 -2.25
N ASP A 549 -8.83 6.71 -1.83
CA ASP A 549 -9.48 7.70 -2.68
C ASP A 549 -8.55 8.93 -2.88
N PRO A 550 -8.04 9.18 -4.09
CA PRO A 550 -7.14 10.31 -4.35
C PRO A 550 -7.81 11.66 -4.08
N THR A 551 -9.14 11.77 -4.14
CA THR A 551 -9.88 13.03 -3.94
C THR A 551 -9.80 13.58 -2.53
N GLN A 552 -9.37 12.74 -1.58
CA GLN A 552 -9.09 13.15 -0.20
C GLN A 552 -7.77 13.93 -0.06
N TYR A 553 -6.91 13.87 -1.06
CA TYR A 553 -5.63 14.56 -1.10
C TYR A 553 -5.70 15.80 -2.00
N GLN A 554 -4.80 16.75 -1.77
CA GLN A 554 -4.60 17.90 -2.66
C GLN A 554 -3.16 17.91 -3.15
N VAL A 555 -2.91 18.38 -4.38
CA VAL A 555 -1.54 18.55 -4.91
C VAL A 555 -1.27 20.02 -5.19
N LEU A 556 -0.01 20.41 -5.08
CA LEU A 556 0.44 21.76 -5.40
C LEU A 556 0.33 22.00 -6.92
N CYS A 557 -0.47 22.97 -7.31
CA CYS A 557 -0.71 23.37 -8.70
C CYS A 557 -0.60 24.89 -8.87
N PHE A 558 -0.82 25.35 -10.10
CA PHE A 558 -0.91 26.77 -10.38
C PHE A 558 -1.96 27.07 -11.46
N ASP A 559 -2.50 28.27 -11.41
CA ASP A 559 -3.41 28.77 -12.42
C ASP A 559 -2.66 29.26 -13.66
N PRO A 560 -2.88 28.71 -14.86
CA PRO A 560 -2.22 29.20 -16.07
C PRO A 560 -2.55 30.66 -16.42
N GLU A 561 -3.75 31.14 -16.06
CA GLU A 561 -4.19 32.49 -16.39
C GLU A 561 -3.70 33.52 -15.37
N SER A 562 -3.97 33.24 -14.08
CA SER A 562 -3.62 34.17 -13.01
C SER A 562 -2.20 34.01 -12.51
N GLY A 563 -1.56 32.85 -12.77
CA GLY A 563 -0.25 32.42 -12.25
C GLY A 563 -0.24 32.09 -10.75
N GLU A 564 -1.40 32.14 -10.09
CA GLU A 564 -1.55 31.87 -8.67
C GLU A 564 -1.18 30.42 -8.34
N ILE A 565 -0.35 30.22 -7.30
CA ILE A 565 0.08 28.90 -6.84
C ILE A 565 -0.78 28.48 -5.63
N ARG A 566 -1.42 27.32 -5.72
CA ARG A 566 -2.39 26.84 -4.72
C ARG A 566 -2.40 25.32 -4.59
N TYR A 567 -3.02 24.82 -3.53
CA TYR A 567 -3.32 23.39 -3.41
C TYR A 567 -4.73 23.13 -3.93
N LYS A 568 -4.89 22.12 -4.78
CA LYS A 568 -6.18 21.71 -5.35
C LYS A 568 -6.40 20.20 -5.19
N PRO A 569 -7.65 19.75 -4.99
CA PRO A 569 -7.97 18.33 -4.86
C PRO A 569 -7.45 17.50 -6.03
N ILE A 570 -6.87 16.35 -5.72
CA ILE A 570 -6.45 15.36 -6.72
C ILE A 570 -7.71 14.61 -7.15
N LYS A 571 -8.22 14.91 -8.33
CA LYS A 571 -9.39 14.26 -8.90
C LYS A 571 -9.14 12.77 -9.17
N SER A 572 -7.95 12.42 -9.65
CA SER A 572 -7.52 11.02 -9.84
C SER A 572 -6.01 10.94 -10.08
N VAL A 573 -5.48 9.73 -10.16
CA VAL A 573 -4.04 9.46 -10.34
C VAL A 573 -3.81 8.45 -11.45
N ILE A 574 -2.68 8.60 -12.14
CA ILE A 574 -2.36 7.82 -13.34
C ILE A 574 -1.01 7.12 -13.17
N ARG A 575 -0.93 5.87 -13.64
CA ARG A 575 0.31 5.09 -13.76
C ARG A 575 0.33 4.28 -15.06
N HIS A 576 1.38 4.43 -15.85
CA HIS A 576 1.55 3.70 -17.11
C HIS A 576 2.96 3.15 -17.26
N ASP A 577 3.12 2.06 -18.01
CA ASP A 577 4.44 1.60 -18.42
C ASP A 577 4.98 2.48 -19.55
N HIS A 578 6.28 2.74 -19.54
CA HIS A 578 6.98 3.57 -20.53
C HIS A 578 8.35 2.97 -20.86
N ASP A 579 8.57 2.71 -22.14
CA ASP A 579 9.83 2.20 -22.69
C ASP A 579 10.57 3.25 -23.56
N GLY A 580 10.04 4.47 -23.61
CA GLY A 580 10.60 5.58 -24.38
C GLY A 580 11.70 6.35 -23.66
N VAL A 581 12.19 7.40 -24.32
CA VAL A 581 13.25 8.27 -23.79
C VAL A 581 12.64 9.36 -22.91
N VAL A 582 13.25 9.57 -21.74
CA VAL A 582 12.90 10.65 -20.81
C VAL A 582 13.90 11.80 -21.00
N TYR A 583 13.42 13.03 -20.95
CA TYR A 583 14.23 14.24 -21.04
C TYR A 583 14.37 14.87 -19.66
N GLU A 584 15.62 14.98 -19.21
CA GLU A 584 16.00 15.78 -18.05
C GLU A 584 16.24 17.22 -18.51
N ILE A 585 15.43 18.15 -18.01
CA ILE A 585 15.51 19.57 -18.34
C ILE A 585 16.01 20.30 -17.10
N GLU A 586 17.19 20.88 -17.18
CA GLU A 586 17.89 21.53 -16.07
C GLU A 586 18.05 23.03 -16.33
N THR A 587 17.66 23.85 -15.37
CA THR A 587 17.76 25.32 -15.41
C THR A 587 19.13 25.80 -14.91
N ALA A 588 19.48 27.05 -15.21
CA ALA A 588 20.71 27.68 -14.72
C ALA A 588 20.79 27.79 -13.18
N TYR A 589 19.65 27.68 -12.49
CA TYR A 589 19.56 27.68 -11.02
C TYR A 589 19.54 26.27 -10.42
N GLY A 590 19.75 25.22 -11.23
CA GLY A 590 19.78 23.84 -10.76
C GLY A 590 18.41 23.24 -10.47
N ARG A 591 17.31 23.97 -10.75
CA ARG A 591 15.98 23.35 -10.83
C ARG A 591 15.92 22.40 -12.01
N ARG A 592 15.25 21.27 -11.85
CA ARG A 592 15.24 20.20 -12.86
C ARG A 592 13.93 19.43 -12.81
N VAL A 593 13.46 18.99 -13.96
CA VAL A 593 12.35 18.04 -14.08
C VAL A 593 12.72 16.97 -15.11
N ARG A 594 12.26 15.73 -14.89
CA ARG A 594 12.32 14.65 -15.87
C ARG A 594 10.93 14.37 -16.41
N VAL A 595 10.79 14.49 -17.73
CA VAL A 595 9.52 14.36 -18.43
C VAL A 595 9.70 13.49 -19.67
N THR A 596 8.68 12.76 -20.08
CA THR A 596 8.71 12.12 -21.41
C THR A 596 8.80 13.20 -22.49
N GLY A 597 9.35 12.87 -23.66
CA GLY A 597 9.49 13.87 -24.75
C GLY A 597 8.17 14.54 -25.12
N GLU A 598 7.08 13.79 -25.02
CA GLU A 598 5.74 14.22 -25.35
C GLU A 598 5.08 15.05 -24.25
N HIS A 599 5.50 14.92 -22.99
CA HIS A 599 4.90 15.65 -21.89
C HIS A 599 5.26 17.13 -21.94
N SER A 600 4.23 17.99 -21.85
CA SER A 600 4.40 19.43 -21.97
C SER A 600 4.70 20.07 -20.63
N ILE A 601 5.63 21.03 -20.64
CA ILE A 601 5.95 21.87 -19.50
C ILE A 601 5.72 23.33 -19.87
N PHE A 602 5.61 24.20 -18.87
CA PHE A 602 5.36 25.60 -19.13
C PHE A 602 6.68 26.37 -19.31
N VAL A 603 6.76 27.15 -20.38
CA VAL A 603 7.81 28.13 -20.64
C VAL A 603 7.22 29.53 -20.71
N ALA A 604 8.02 30.57 -20.50
CA ALA A 604 7.60 31.96 -20.68
C ALA A 604 7.55 32.30 -22.17
N ASP A 605 6.44 32.89 -22.60
CA ASP A 605 6.38 33.59 -23.90
C ASP A 605 7.08 34.97 -23.83
N ALA A 606 7.07 35.69 -24.95
CA ALA A 606 7.65 37.03 -25.05
C ALA A 606 7.00 38.07 -24.11
N ALA A 607 5.76 37.82 -23.66
CA ALA A 607 5.01 38.66 -22.74
C ALA A 607 5.13 38.21 -21.27
N GLY A 608 5.92 37.16 -20.97
CA GLY A 608 6.08 36.61 -19.63
C GLY A 608 4.90 35.77 -19.15
N ARG A 609 4.05 35.27 -20.06
CA ARG A 609 2.93 34.36 -19.76
C ARG A 609 3.37 32.89 -19.88
N PRO A 610 2.84 31.98 -19.05
CA PRO A 610 3.17 30.56 -19.15
C PRO A 610 2.47 29.95 -20.38
N VAL A 611 3.25 29.41 -21.31
CA VAL A 611 2.77 28.69 -22.49
C VAL A 611 3.35 27.28 -22.54
N LEU A 612 2.62 26.34 -23.13
CA LEU A 612 3.05 24.94 -23.19
C LEU A 612 4.13 24.73 -24.23
N LYS A 613 5.14 23.94 -23.86
CA LYS A 613 6.17 23.42 -24.75
C LYS A 613 6.45 21.96 -24.41
N ARG A 614 6.42 21.08 -25.42
CA ARG A 614 6.77 19.66 -25.25
C ARG A 614 8.20 19.49 -24.74
N GLY A 615 8.42 18.51 -23.87
CA GLY A 615 9.73 18.24 -23.28
C GLY A 615 10.85 18.04 -24.31
N ASP A 616 10.56 17.35 -25.42
CA ASP A 616 11.50 17.14 -26.53
C ASP A 616 11.72 18.36 -27.44
N LEU A 617 10.91 19.41 -27.30
CA LEU A 617 11.04 20.68 -28.00
C LEU A 617 11.71 21.77 -27.15
N VAL A 618 11.90 21.54 -25.86
CA VAL A 618 12.60 22.47 -24.98
C VAL A 618 14.08 22.51 -25.38
N ARG A 619 14.64 23.72 -25.43
CA ARG A 619 16.01 24.01 -25.85
C ARG A 619 16.70 24.87 -24.80
N GLU A 620 18.02 24.85 -24.79
CA GLU A 620 18.81 25.77 -23.97
C GLU A 620 18.44 27.22 -24.30
N GLY A 621 18.32 28.05 -23.25
CA GLY A 621 17.88 29.44 -23.37
C GLY A 621 16.36 29.65 -23.21
N ASP A 622 15.52 28.62 -23.36
CA ASP A 622 14.10 28.72 -23.02
C ASP A 622 13.91 29.15 -21.56
N LEU A 623 12.86 29.92 -21.26
CA LEU A 623 12.58 30.36 -19.89
C LEU A 623 11.55 29.44 -19.24
N LEU A 624 12.00 28.44 -18.50
CA LEU A 624 11.11 27.48 -17.86
C LEU A 624 10.34 28.12 -16.72
N ALA A 625 9.01 27.97 -16.71
CA ALA A 625 8.14 28.54 -15.70
C ALA A 625 8.27 27.78 -14.38
N ALA A 626 8.42 28.52 -13.29
CA ALA A 626 8.62 27.96 -11.97
C ALA A 626 8.07 28.90 -10.89
N PRO A 627 7.65 28.39 -9.72
CA PRO A 627 7.18 29.23 -8.62
C PRO A 627 8.31 30.08 -8.03
N ALA A 628 8.04 31.35 -7.74
CA ALA A 628 8.93 32.21 -6.94
C ALA A 628 8.69 32.05 -5.43
N ARG A 629 7.48 31.62 -5.04
CA ARG A 629 7.07 31.40 -3.65
C ARG A 629 6.06 30.27 -3.59
N LEU A 630 6.06 29.51 -2.49
CA LEU A 630 5.07 28.45 -2.26
C LEU A 630 4.06 28.81 -1.15
N PRO A 631 2.80 28.36 -1.26
CA PRO A 631 1.78 28.54 -0.23
C PRO A 631 2.08 27.71 1.03
N LEU A 632 1.66 28.23 2.18
CA LEU A 632 1.81 27.58 3.49
C LEU A 632 0.65 26.60 3.78
N ALA A 633 0.81 25.73 4.77
CA ALA A 633 -0.20 24.72 5.16
C ALA A 633 -1.55 25.34 5.59
N GLY A 634 -1.54 26.60 6.05
CA GLY A 634 -2.71 27.33 6.57
C GLY A 634 -2.74 27.28 8.09
N LYS A 635 -3.00 26.12 8.70
CA LYS A 635 -2.98 25.92 10.16
C LYS A 635 -1.62 25.38 10.60
N SER A 636 -0.94 26.08 11.51
CA SER A 636 0.33 25.64 12.09
C SER A 636 0.10 24.50 13.08
N VAL A 637 0.94 23.48 13.05
CA VAL A 637 0.98 22.45 14.10
C VAL A 637 1.60 23.06 15.36
N GLU A 638 0.90 23.02 16.48
CA GLU A 638 1.33 23.61 17.76
C GLU A 638 1.92 22.58 18.74
N ARG A 639 1.45 21.33 18.66
CA ARG A 639 1.90 20.23 19.52
C ARG A 639 1.78 18.88 18.80
N ILE A 640 2.62 17.93 19.20
CA ILE A 640 2.62 16.55 18.69
C ILE A 640 2.12 15.64 19.81
N ASP A 641 1.05 14.88 19.57
CA ASP A 641 0.59 13.83 20.49
C ASP A 641 1.41 12.55 20.24
N LEU A 642 2.44 12.34 21.04
CA LEU A 642 3.32 11.17 20.94
C LEU A 642 2.57 9.87 21.20
N LEU A 643 1.62 9.87 22.15
CA LEU A 643 0.87 8.67 22.48
C LEU A 643 0.02 8.25 21.28
N ARG A 644 -0.73 9.18 20.71
CA ARG A 644 -1.49 8.95 19.48
C ARG A 644 -0.58 8.48 18.35
N SER A 645 0.50 9.20 18.10
CA SER A 645 1.44 8.89 17.01
C SER A 645 1.99 7.46 17.14
N PHE A 646 2.39 7.05 18.35
CA PHE A 646 2.90 5.70 18.56
C PHE A 646 1.80 4.62 18.48
N LEU A 647 0.57 4.91 18.90
CA LEU A 647 -0.54 3.97 18.76
C LEU A 647 -0.94 3.74 17.29
N GLU A 648 -0.97 4.81 16.49
CA GLU A 648 -1.21 4.73 15.03
C GLU A 648 -0.13 3.91 14.31
N LEU A 649 1.10 3.98 14.81
CA LEU A 649 2.26 3.25 14.29
C LEU A 649 2.33 1.78 14.73
N GLY A 650 1.62 1.41 15.80
CA GLY A 650 1.40 0.03 16.26
C GLY A 650 2.67 -0.85 16.27
N GLN A 651 2.71 -1.84 15.38
CA GLN A 651 3.73 -2.89 15.30
C GLN A 651 5.13 -2.41 14.92
N THR A 652 5.29 -1.15 14.48
CA THR A 652 6.61 -0.58 14.16
C THR A 652 7.41 -0.17 15.40
N LEU A 653 6.80 -0.17 16.59
CA LEU A 653 7.50 0.03 17.87
C LEU A 653 8.20 -1.26 18.32
N ASP A 654 9.49 -1.34 18.03
CA ASP A 654 10.39 -2.40 18.53
C ASP A 654 10.89 -2.17 19.97
N THR A 655 10.44 -1.10 20.63
CA THR A 655 10.95 -0.67 21.94
C THR A 655 9.84 -0.73 22.98
N GLU A 656 10.10 -1.37 24.13
CA GLU A 656 9.14 -1.41 25.24
C GLU A 656 9.05 -0.05 25.95
N LEU A 657 8.09 0.76 25.51
CA LEU A 657 7.72 2.02 26.14
C LEU A 657 6.59 1.82 27.15
N MET A 658 6.56 2.64 28.18
CA MET A 658 5.52 2.64 29.21
C MET A 658 4.81 3.98 29.22
N VAL A 659 3.49 3.96 29.33
CA VAL A 659 2.67 5.13 29.64
C VAL A 659 2.46 5.17 31.15
N ARG A 660 2.70 6.32 31.78
CA ARG A 660 2.61 6.54 33.22
C ARG A 660 1.80 7.79 33.55
N GLY A 661 1.13 7.77 34.69
CA GLY A 661 0.50 8.95 35.28
C GLY A 661 -0.93 8.70 35.78
N PRO A 662 -1.53 9.71 36.42
CA PRO A 662 -2.87 9.59 37.03
C PRO A 662 -3.97 9.19 36.04
N GLY A 663 -3.81 9.49 34.75
CA GLY A 663 -4.74 9.05 33.70
C GLY A 663 -4.79 7.54 33.51
N VAL A 664 -3.65 6.85 33.63
CA VAL A 664 -3.60 5.39 33.55
C VAL A 664 -4.28 4.76 34.77
N GLU A 665 -4.08 5.35 35.94
CA GLU A 665 -4.72 4.91 37.18
C GLU A 665 -6.25 5.05 37.08
N ALA A 666 -6.73 6.20 36.61
CA ALA A 666 -8.16 6.45 36.39
C ALA A 666 -8.76 5.47 35.36
N TRP A 667 -8.04 5.22 34.26
CA TRP A 667 -8.43 4.24 33.25
C TRP A 667 -8.56 2.82 33.85
N TYR A 668 -7.58 2.36 34.65
CA TYR A 668 -7.68 1.06 35.33
C TYR A 668 -8.84 0.99 36.32
N LYS A 669 -9.07 2.06 37.09
CA LYS A 669 -10.21 2.15 38.01
C LYS A 669 -11.55 2.07 37.28
N ALA A 670 -11.67 2.72 36.12
CA ALA A 670 -12.87 2.64 35.28
C ALA A 670 -13.12 1.22 34.77
N GLN A 671 -12.10 0.55 34.24
CA GLN A 671 -12.18 -0.84 33.76
C GLN A 671 -12.59 -1.81 34.87
N VAL A 672 -11.99 -1.69 36.06
CA VAL A 672 -12.35 -2.55 37.21
C VAL A 672 -13.77 -2.24 37.70
N ARG A 673 -14.21 -0.98 37.70
CA ARG A 673 -15.61 -0.64 38.07
C ARG A 673 -16.61 -1.25 37.09
N ASP A 674 -16.32 -1.21 35.80
CA ASP A 674 -17.18 -1.80 34.77
C ASP A 674 -17.31 -3.33 34.92
N GLU A 675 -16.19 -4.02 35.20
CA GLU A 675 -16.18 -5.46 35.49
C GLU A 675 -17.07 -5.86 36.68
N TYR A 676 -17.14 -5.00 37.71
CA TYR A 676 -17.97 -5.21 38.89
C TYR A 676 -19.30 -4.46 38.85
N ALA A 677 -19.71 -3.91 37.71
CA ALA A 677 -20.93 -3.10 37.61
C ALA A 677 -22.21 -3.86 38.02
N SER A 678 -22.21 -5.19 37.88
CA SER A 678 -23.31 -6.07 38.29
C SER A 678 -23.18 -6.64 39.71
N ASP A 679 -22.15 -6.27 40.48
CA ASP A 679 -21.91 -6.74 41.85
C ASP A 679 -22.05 -5.59 42.87
N PRO A 680 -23.25 -5.38 43.43
CA PRO A 680 -23.51 -4.35 44.43
C PRO A 680 -22.58 -4.40 45.64
N GLU A 681 -22.07 -5.57 46.04
CA GLU A 681 -21.16 -5.65 47.18
C GLU A 681 -19.81 -4.97 46.92
N MET A 682 -19.41 -4.86 45.66
CA MET A 682 -18.13 -4.27 45.27
C MET A 682 -18.24 -2.76 45.03
N ILE A 683 -19.36 -2.31 44.44
CA ILE A 683 -19.52 -0.93 43.95
C ILE A 683 -20.41 -0.03 44.82
N GLU A 684 -21.32 -0.59 45.64
CA GLU A 684 -22.17 0.23 46.50
C GLU A 684 -21.41 0.75 47.72
N SER A 685 -21.69 2.00 48.09
CA SER A 685 -21.15 2.64 49.29
C SER A 685 -21.50 1.84 50.54
N ARG A 686 -20.59 1.87 51.52
CA ARG A 686 -20.74 1.14 52.78
C ARG A 686 -21.21 2.06 53.89
N VAL A 687 -22.18 1.61 54.67
CA VAL A 687 -22.77 2.40 55.76
C VAL A 687 -22.11 2.00 57.08
N ALA A 688 -21.50 2.95 57.77
CA ALA A 688 -21.06 2.78 59.15
C ALA A 688 -22.20 3.18 60.09
N ILE A 689 -22.67 2.21 60.90
CA ILE A 689 -23.80 2.38 61.81
C ILE A 689 -23.24 2.68 63.21
N PRO A 690 -23.46 3.88 63.78
CA PRO A 690 -23.07 4.18 65.15
C PRO A 690 -23.87 3.34 66.16
N ALA A 691 -23.30 3.09 67.34
CA ALA A 691 -23.93 2.26 68.37
C ALA A 691 -25.35 2.73 68.76
N ALA A 692 -25.60 4.05 68.79
CA ALA A 692 -26.92 4.61 69.07
C ALA A 692 -27.97 4.18 68.02
N VAL A 693 -27.62 4.24 66.73
CA VAL A 693 -28.49 3.80 65.64
C VAL A 693 -28.65 2.28 65.67
N GLY A 694 -27.59 1.55 65.97
CA GLY A 694 -27.60 0.11 66.15
C GLY A 694 -28.59 -0.38 67.21
N GLU A 695 -28.65 0.29 68.36
CA GLU A 695 -29.62 -0.03 69.42
C GLU A 695 -31.06 0.33 69.03
N ILE A 696 -31.28 1.40 68.25
CA ILE A 696 -32.61 1.72 67.69
C ILE A 696 -33.10 0.57 66.79
N LEU A 697 -32.25 0.11 65.86
CA LEU A 697 -32.59 -0.99 64.94
C LEU A 697 -32.90 -2.29 65.70
N LYS A 698 -32.06 -2.63 66.67
CA LYS A 698 -32.21 -3.83 67.51
C LYS A 698 -33.48 -3.81 68.36
N THR A 699 -33.78 -2.67 69.00
CA THR A 699 -34.99 -2.50 69.83
C THR A 699 -36.24 -2.63 68.97
N GLN A 700 -36.27 -1.97 67.81
CA GLN A 700 -37.40 -2.04 66.89
C GLN A 700 -37.60 -3.47 66.34
N ARG A 701 -36.50 -4.16 65.99
CA ARG A 701 -36.56 -5.56 65.57
C ARG A 701 -37.14 -6.48 66.65
N GLN A 702 -36.75 -6.28 67.91
CA GLN A 702 -37.29 -7.06 69.03
C GLN A 702 -38.78 -6.76 69.27
N ALA A 703 -39.20 -5.50 69.14
CA ALA A 703 -40.60 -5.10 69.28
C ALA A 703 -41.52 -5.70 68.21
N LEU A 704 -41.04 -5.83 66.97
CA LEU A 704 -41.81 -6.39 65.85
C LEU A 704 -41.89 -7.93 65.85
N GLY A 705 -41.07 -8.63 66.64
CA GLY A 705 -41.11 -10.09 66.76
C GLY A 705 -40.82 -10.87 65.47
N LEU A 706 -40.22 -10.23 64.45
CA LEU A 706 -39.96 -10.84 63.15
C LEU A 706 -38.99 -12.04 63.26
N SER A 707 -39.27 -13.12 62.53
CA SER A 707 -38.37 -14.26 62.51
C SER A 707 -37.06 -13.93 61.80
N GLN A 708 -35.97 -14.61 62.18
CA GLN A 708 -34.67 -14.41 61.55
C GLN A 708 -34.70 -14.67 60.04
N ARG A 709 -35.57 -15.59 59.60
CA ARG A 709 -35.74 -15.96 58.18
C ARG A 709 -36.43 -14.85 57.40
N ASP A 710 -37.41 -14.18 58.00
CA ASP A 710 -38.17 -13.11 57.33
C ASP A 710 -37.28 -11.89 57.08
N ILE A 711 -36.45 -11.53 58.06
CA ILE A 711 -35.48 -10.44 57.93
C ILE A 711 -34.44 -10.76 56.86
N CYS A 712 -33.90 -11.99 56.87
CA CYS A 712 -32.91 -12.41 55.88
C CYS A 712 -33.47 -12.34 54.44
N ASN A 713 -34.71 -12.81 54.25
CA ASN A 713 -35.39 -12.77 52.95
C ASN A 713 -35.71 -11.33 52.50
N ALA A 714 -36.24 -10.50 53.40
CA ALA A 714 -36.63 -9.12 53.07
C ALA A 714 -35.43 -8.22 52.73
N VAL A 715 -34.31 -8.39 53.45
CA VAL A 715 -33.08 -7.63 53.21
C VAL A 715 -32.29 -8.20 52.01
N GLY A 716 -32.37 -9.51 51.77
CA GLY A 716 -31.62 -10.21 50.73
C GLY A 716 -30.29 -10.78 51.19
N ILE A 717 -30.17 -11.15 52.48
CA ILE A 717 -28.96 -11.71 53.09
C ILE A 717 -29.18 -13.18 53.52
N ARG A 718 -28.11 -13.98 53.53
CA ARG A 718 -28.22 -15.44 53.75
C ARG A 718 -28.15 -15.89 55.21
N GLN A 719 -27.54 -15.10 56.10
CA GLN A 719 -27.25 -15.51 57.47
C GLN A 719 -27.70 -14.42 58.46
N PRO A 720 -28.40 -14.78 59.55
CA PRO A 720 -28.85 -13.82 60.54
C PRO A 720 -27.70 -13.06 61.23
N VAL A 721 -26.54 -13.72 61.37
CA VAL A 721 -25.33 -13.12 61.97
C VAL A 721 -24.91 -11.81 61.28
N THR A 722 -25.25 -11.65 60.01
CA THR A 722 -24.89 -10.49 59.19
C THR A 722 -25.55 -9.20 59.71
N TYR A 723 -26.87 -9.18 59.94
CA TYR A 723 -27.53 -7.98 60.46
C TYR A 723 -27.26 -7.76 61.96
N TYR A 724 -27.05 -8.83 62.75
CA TYR A 724 -26.59 -8.69 64.13
C TYR A 724 -25.19 -8.06 64.25
N ALA A 725 -24.33 -8.24 63.24
CA ALA A 725 -23.05 -7.57 63.18
C ALA A 725 -23.21 -6.09 62.79
N TRP A 726 -24.19 -5.74 61.94
CA TRP A 726 -24.52 -4.35 61.60
C TRP A 726 -25.04 -3.57 62.81
N GLU A 727 -25.97 -4.14 63.58
CA GLU A 727 -26.52 -3.53 64.81
C GLU A 727 -25.44 -3.23 65.85
N ARG A 728 -24.39 -4.06 65.91
CA ARG A 728 -23.26 -3.86 66.83
C ARG A 728 -22.15 -2.97 66.26
N GLY A 729 -22.31 -2.44 65.05
CA GLY A 729 -21.28 -1.68 64.34
C GLY A 729 -20.04 -2.50 63.93
N ALA A 730 -20.10 -3.83 64.06
CA ALA A 730 -18.99 -4.74 63.76
C ALA A 730 -18.83 -5.04 62.26
N ALA A 731 -19.85 -4.75 61.46
CA ALA A 731 -19.82 -4.87 60.00
C ALA A 731 -20.58 -3.71 59.33
N ARG A 732 -20.18 -3.33 58.11
CA ARG A 732 -20.77 -2.23 57.35
C ARG A 732 -21.64 -2.77 56.19
N PRO A 733 -22.98 -2.64 56.24
CA PRO A 733 -23.83 -3.03 55.12
C PRO A 733 -23.56 -2.17 53.88
N THR A 734 -24.00 -2.65 52.70
CA THR A 734 -24.14 -1.75 51.55
C THR A 734 -25.32 -0.81 51.79
N LEU A 735 -25.34 0.33 51.10
CA LEU A 735 -26.42 1.29 51.23
C LEU A 735 -27.80 0.66 50.97
N SER A 736 -27.93 -0.16 49.92
CA SER A 736 -29.18 -0.85 49.60
C SER A 736 -29.61 -1.83 50.69
N HIS A 737 -28.67 -2.59 51.27
CA HIS A 737 -28.96 -3.49 52.38
C HIS A 737 -29.38 -2.74 53.65
N PHE A 738 -28.73 -1.61 53.95
CA PHE A 738 -29.09 -0.77 55.09
C PHE A 738 -30.51 -0.21 54.92
N VAL A 739 -30.82 0.37 53.76
CA VAL A 739 -32.13 0.94 53.46
C VAL A 739 -33.22 -0.13 53.56
N ARG A 740 -33.04 -1.30 52.93
CA ARG A 740 -33.99 -2.41 53.02
C ARG A 740 -34.21 -2.89 54.45
N TYR A 741 -33.15 -2.90 55.26
CA TYR A 741 -33.26 -3.29 56.67
C TYR A 741 -34.07 -2.27 57.48
N VAL A 742 -33.81 -0.98 57.28
CA VAL A 742 -34.57 0.12 57.90
C VAL A 742 -36.05 0.07 57.50
N GLU A 743 -36.34 -0.12 56.21
CA GLU A 743 -37.70 -0.24 55.68
C GLU A 743 -38.43 -1.48 56.22
N THR A 744 -37.74 -2.62 56.32
CA THR A 744 -38.29 -3.86 56.90
C THR A 744 -38.71 -3.67 58.37
N LEU A 745 -38.04 -2.78 59.10
CA LEU A 745 -38.35 -2.44 60.48
C LEU A 745 -39.41 -1.33 60.62
N GLY A 746 -39.95 -0.81 59.52
CA GLY A 746 -40.94 0.26 59.50
C GLY A 746 -40.40 1.61 60.00
N LEU A 747 -39.09 1.81 59.95
CA LEU A 747 -38.42 3.03 60.40
C LEU A 747 -38.26 4.03 59.24
N GLU A 748 -38.24 5.32 59.57
CA GLU A 748 -38.14 6.39 58.57
C GLU A 748 -36.69 6.50 58.07
N ARG A 749 -36.51 6.22 56.76
CA ARG A 749 -35.20 6.07 56.13
C ARG A 749 -34.35 7.35 56.15
N GLU A 750 -34.96 8.52 55.94
CA GLU A 750 -34.23 9.77 55.79
C GLU A 750 -33.66 10.24 57.13
N THR A 751 -34.41 10.02 58.21
CA THR A 751 -33.99 10.29 59.59
C THR A 751 -32.80 9.42 59.99
N LEU A 752 -32.79 8.13 59.63
CA LEU A 752 -31.66 7.26 59.98
C LEU A 752 -30.45 7.45 59.06
N LEU A 753 -30.65 7.77 57.77
CA LEU A 753 -29.54 8.07 56.85
C LEU A 753 -28.73 9.31 57.28
N ARG A 754 -29.34 10.28 57.96
CA ARG A 754 -28.65 11.46 58.54
C ARG A 754 -27.82 11.13 59.79
N GLN A 755 -28.04 9.98 60.41
CA GLN A 755 -27.39 9.55 61.65
C GLN A 755 -26.30 8.50 61.42
N VAL A 756 -26.05 8.11 60.17
CA VAL A 756 -25.02 7.13 59.78
C VAL A 756 -24.02 7.77 58.81
N GLU A 757 -22.83 7.20 58.72
CA GLU A 757 -21.80 7.67 57.78
C GLU A 757 -21.78 6.76 56.55
N VAL A 758 -21.98 7.32 55.36
CA VAL A 758 -21.85 6.61 54.09
C VAL A 758 -20.42 6.81 53.58
N GLY A 759 -19.60 5.77 53.70
CA GLY A 759 -18.20 5.78 53.29
C GLY A 759 -17.93 5.05 51.97
N ASP A 760 -16.65 4.91 51.65
CA ASP A 760 -16.15 4.23 50.46
C ASP A 760 -16.83 2.88 50.22
N ASN A 761 -17.13 2.58 48.95
CA ASN A 761 -17.45 1.21 48.54
C ASN A 761 -16.22 0.31 48.71
N ARG A 762 -16.41 -1.00 48.54
CA ARG A 762 -15.34 -1.98 48.80
C ARG A 762 -14.13 -1.79 47.86
N LEU A 763 -14.36 -1.41 46.60
CA LEU A 763 -13.29 -1.13 45.63
C LEU A 763 -12.48 0.12 46.01
N ASP A 764 -13.16 1.22 46.33
CA ASP A 764 -12.52 2.48 46.73
C ASP A 764 -11.73 2.30 48.03
N HIS A 765 -12.30 1.57 49.00
CA HIS A 765 -11.58 1.22 50.22
C HIS A 765 -10.32 0.40 49.94
N ILE A 766 -10.39 -0.59 49.05
CA ILE A 766 -9.22 -1.38 48.61
C ILE A 766 -8.16 -0.46 48.02
N TRP A 767 -8.53 0.48 47.14
CA TRP A 767 -7.56 1.39 46.52
C TRP A 767 -6.98 2.42 47.48
N ASN A 768 -7.74 2.84 48.48
CA ASN A 768 -7.33 3.85 49.46
C ASN A 768 -6.49 3.25 50.61
N THR A 769 -6.69 1.97 50.95
CA THR A 769 -6.06 1.35 52.12
C THR A 769 -5.03 0.26 51.79
N GLN A 770 -5.13 -0.43 50.65
CA GLN A 770 -4.16 -1.45 50.30
C GLN A 770 -2.89 -0.86 49.71
N TYR A 771 -1.76 -1.46 50.10
CA TYR A 771 -0.46 -1.16 49.50
C TYR A 771 -0.52 -1.30 47.97
N ARG A 772 -0.06 -0.27 47.24
CA ARG A 772 -0.17 -0.21 45.76
C ARG A 772 0.47 -1.40 45.04
N ALA A 773 1.51 -2.03 45.60
CA ALA A 773 2.14 -3.19 44.98
C ALA A 773 1.49 -4.54 45.34
N ALA A 774 0.43 -4.55 46.16
CA ALA A 774 -0.26 -5.79 46.53
C ALA A 774 -0.74 -6.54 45.27
N PRO A 775 -0.55 -7.86 45.16
CA PRO A 775 -1.00 -8.64 44.00
C PRO A 775 -2.50 -8.55 43.73
N ARG A 776 -3.29 -8.28 44.78
CA ARG A 776 -4.75 -8.09 44.70
C ARG A 776 -5.16 -6.70 44.20
N ASN A 777 -4.27 -5.71 44.20
CA ASN A 777 -4.54 -4.39 43.64
C ASN A 777 -4.19 -4.38 42.14
N ARG A 778 -5.21 -4.53 41.30
CA ARG A 778 -5.10 -4.54 39.82
C ARG A 778 -4.85 -3.14 39.24
N VAL A 779 -5.06 -2.07 40.01
CA VAL A 779 -4.90 -0.69 39.55
C VAL A 779 -3.42 -0.30 39.59
N ARG A 780 -2.89 0.11 38.45
CA ARG A 780 -1.51 0.60 38.28
C ARG A 780 -1.53 2.03 37.75
N ASP A 781 -0.51 2.81 38.09
CA ASP A 781 -0.26 4.15 37.53
C ASP A 781 0.62 4.10 36.28
N TYR A 782 0.89 2.90 35.77
CA TYR A 782 1.63 2.67 34.54
C TYR A 782 1.07 1.50 33.75
N ARG A 783 1.29 1.52 32.43
CA ARG A 783 0.93 0.45 31.51
C ARG A 783 1.90 0.39 30.33
N PRO A 784 2.30 -0.81 29.86
CA PRO A 784 3.05 -0.91 28.61
C PRO A 784 2.25 -0.31 27.46
N LEU A 785 2.89 0.49 26.62
CA LEU A 785 2.26 1.13 25.47
C LEU A 785 1.66 0.10 24.50
N SER A 786 2.31 -1.07 24.35
CA SER A 786 1.84 -2.22 23.56
C SER A 786 0.55 -2.87 24.07
N LYS A 787 0.07 -2.47 25.26
CA LYS A 787 -1.20 -2.93 25.84
C LYS A 787 -2.31 -1.88 25.75
N LEU A 788 -2.07 -0.78 25.04
CA LEU A 788 -3.04 0.26 24.75
C LEU A 788 -3.41 0.20 23.26
N THR A 789 -4.65 0.55 22.95
CA THR A 789 -5.14 0.70 21.57
C THR A 789 -5.61 2.14 21.31
N MET A 790 -5.95 2.45 20.06
CA MET A 790 -6.54 3.76 19.72
C MET A 790 -7.87 4.02 20.45
N ASP A 791 -8.62 2.97 20.80
CA ASP A 791 -9.88 3.08 21.54
C ASP A 791 -9.68 3.51 23.00
N ASP A 792 -8.50 3.26 23.57
CA ASP A 792 -8.14 3.71 24.92
C ASP A 792 -7.83 5.21 24.98
N LEU A 793 -7.45 5.82 23.83
CA LEU A 793 -6.94 7.19 23.78
C LEU A 793 -7.90 8.25 24.33
N PRO A 794 -9.22 8.22 24.06
CA PRO A 794 -10.18 9.17 24.63
C PRO A 794 -10.35 9.04 26.15
N LEU A 795 -10.06 7.86 26.71
CA LEU A 795 -10.20 7.54 28.13
C LEU A 795 -8.94 7.92 28.94
N LEU A 796 -7.84 8.22 28.22
CA LEU A 796 -6.55 8.59 28.77
C LEU A 796 -6.39 10.12 28.79
N ASN A 797 -6.32 10.70 29.99
CA ASN A 797 -6.25 12.15 30.18
C ASN A 797 -4.93 12.78 29.65
N ASP A 798 -4.85 14.10 29.69
CA ASP A 798 -3.72 14.86 29.14
C ASP A 798 -2.45 14.84 30.01
N ARG A 799 -2.53 14.43 31.28
CA ARG A 799 -1.39 14.44 32.22
C ARG A 799 -0.67 13.09 32.23
N LEU A 800 -0.25 12.66 31.05
CA LEU A 800 0.44 11.40 30.84
C LEU A 800 1.88 11.61 30.40
N MET A 801 2.73 10.71 30.87
CA MET A 801 4.14 10.67 30.56
C MET A 801 4.47 9.35 29.86
N LEU A 802 5.37 9.39 28.88
CA LEU A 802 5.97 8.23 28.26
C LEU A 802 7.36 8.03 28.84
N THR A 803 7.71 6.78 29.16
CA THR A 803 8.98 6.44 29.82
C THR A 803 9.58 5.18 29.21
N PRO A 804 10.92 5.01 29.26
CA PRO A 804 11.54 3.70 29.10
C PRO A 804 11.03 2.70 30.14
N ARG A 805 11.03 1.40 29.83
CA ARG A 805 10.57 0.34 30.76
C ARG A 805 11.20 0.42 32.16
N HIS A 806 12.52 0.61 32.23
CA HIS A 806 13.29 0.54 33.48
C HIS A 806 13.64 1.90 34.11
N TYR A 807 13.40 3.02 33.42
CA TYR A 807 13.84 4.36 33.84
C TYR A 807 12.64 5.31 33.91
N ALA A 808 11.83 5.18 34.96
CA ALA A 808 10.58 5.93 35.10
C ALA A 808 10.81 7.44 35.29
N GLU A 809 11.97 7.82 35.82
CA GLU A 809 12.43 9.19 36.02
C GLU A 809 12.80 9.90 34.70
N GLN A 810 13.09 9.15 33.63
CA GLN A 810 13.41 9.70 32.31
C GLN A 810 12.14 9.86 31.47
N ALA A 811 11.21 10.64 31.99
CA ALA A 811 9.88 10.80 31.46
C ALA A 811 9.77 11.93 30.43
N VAL A 812 9.07 11.65 29.34
CA VAL A 812 8.75 12.62 28.27
C VAL A 812 7.23 12.83 28.26
N ALA A 813 6.78 14.08 28.20
CA ALA A 813 5.35 14.39 28.17
C ALA A 813 4.66 13.82 26.92
N ARG A 814 3.38 13.45 27.05
CA ARG A 814 2.55 13.00 25.91
C ARG A 814 2.53 13.99 24.75
N TYR A 815 2.38 15.27 25.06
CA TYR A 815 2.35 16.33 24.07
C TYR A 815 3.70 17.03 24.00
N LEU A 816 4.40 16.90 22.88
CA LEU A 816 5.59 17.69 22.62
C LEU A 816 5.19 19.05 22.05
N PRO A 817 5.66 20.17 22.61
CA PRO A 817 5.37 21.49 22.07
C PRO A 817 6.21 21.72 20.80
N VAL A 818 5.59 22.29 19.77
CA VAL A 818 6.27 22.66 18.53
C VAL A 818 6.83 24.07 18.66
N THR A 819 8.02 24.18 19.25
CA THR A 819 8.69 25.47 19.56
C THR A 819 9.93 25.69 18.70
N THR A 820 10.46 26.92 18.73
CA THR A 820 11.75 27.26 18.11
C THR A 820 12.86 26.30 18.54
N SER A 821 12.86 25.87 19.81
CA SER A 821 13.81 24.89 20.36
C SER A 821 13.70 23.51 19.70
N LEU A 822 12.49 23.01 19.47
CA LEU A 822 12.30 21.74 18.74
C LEU A 822 12.82 21.85 17.30
N LEU A 823 12.44 22.91 16.59
CA LEU A 823 12.83 23.09 15.19
C LEU A 823 14.34 23.32 15.05
N LEU A 824 14.96 24.04 15.98
CA LEU A 824 16.40 24.21 16.08
C LEU A 824 17.12 22.87 16.23
N LEU A 825 16.66 22.03 17.17
CA LEU A 825 17.22 20.69 17.40
C LEU A 825 17.06 19.79 16.16
N LEU A 826 15.89 19.81 15.51
CA LEU A 826 15.66 19.04 14.29
C LEU A 826 16.57 19.51 13.15
N GLY A 827 16.71 20.81 12.95
CA GLY A 827 17.62 21.36 11.93
C GLY A 827 19.06 20.91 12.18
N PHE A 828 19.54 21.07 13.42
CA PHE A 828 20.90 20.67 13.79
C PHE A 828 21.11 19.16 13.70
N PHE A 829 20.10 18.36 14.05
CA PHE A 829 20.13 16.90 13.87
C PHE A 829 20.20 16.51 12.38
N VAL A 830 19.43 17.16 11.52
CA VAL A 830 19.47 16.89 10.09
C VAL A 830 20.84 17.23 9.50
N ALA A 831 21.56 18.23 10.00
CA ALA A 831 22.96 18.46 9.64
C ALA A 831 23.90 17.44 10.31
N GLU A 832 24.08 17.55 11.62
CA GLU A 832 25.17 16.93 12.40
C GLU A 832 24.71 15.76 13.31
N GLY A 833 23.46 15.34 13.18
CA GLY A 833 22.87 14.29 14.00
C GLY A 833 23.06 12.87 13.45
N SER A 834 23.08 11.90 14.36
CA SER A 834 22.94 10.47 14.06
C SER A 834 22.05 9.80 15.11
N LEU A 835 21.42 8.71 14.70
CA LEU A 835 20.50 7.95 15.54
C LEU A 835 20.91 6.48 15.57
N SER A 836 20.83 5.87 16.75
CA SER A 836 20.99 4.42 16.89
C SER A 836 20.16 3.89 18.04
N LYS A 837 19.63 2.67 17.92
CA LYS A 837 18.81 2.05 18.98
C LYS A 837 19.53 1.98 20.33
N ARG A 838 20.86 1.77 20.33
CA ARG A 838 21.67 1.64 21.55
C ARG A 838 22.13 2.97 22.15
N ASN A 839 22.45 3.96 21.32
CA ASN A 839 23.08 5.22 21.77
C ASN A 839 22.19 6.45 21.61
N GLY A 840 20.89 6.24 21.37
CA GLY A 840 19.90 7.29 21.20
C GLY A 840 20.22 8.31 20.11
N VAL A 841 19.79 9.55 20.34
CA VAL A 841 20.08 10.70 19.47
C VAL A 841 21.45 11.26 19.86
N ARG A 842 22.32 11.45 18.86
CA ARG A 842 23.67 12.02 19.05
C ARG A 842 23.88 13.17 18.08
N LEU A 843 24.31 14.31 18.59
CA LEU A 843 24.66 15.49 17.80
C LEU A 843 26.18 15.66 17.82
N ALA A 844 26.81 15.63 16.65
CA ALA A 844 28.24 15.89 16.55
C ALA A 844 28.54 17.37 16.82
N ILE A 845 29.48 17.62 17.74
CA ILE A 845 29.88 18.95 18.18
C ILE A 845 31.32 19.22 17.73
N GLY A 846 31.43 19.79 16.53
CA GLY A 846 32.69 20.30 16.00
C GLY A 846 33.23 21.51 16.78
N LYS A 847 34.50 21.88 16.52
CA LYS A 847 35.14 23.04 17.18
C LYS A 847 34.34 24.34 17.05
N ARG A 848 33.72 24.56 15.89
CA ARG A 848 32.90 25.76 15.61
C ARG A 848 31.57 25.78 16.36
N ASN A 849 31.06 24.61 16.73
CA ASN A 849 29.73 24.43 17.32
C ASN A 849 29.79 24.23 18.85
N HIS A 850 30.98 24.15 19.43
CA HIS A 850 31.15 23.96 20.88
C HIS A 850 30.49 25.07 21.71
N ALA A 851 30.50 26.31 21.22
CA ALA A 851 29.83 27.43 21.87
C ALA A 851 28.29 27.29 21.91
N ARG A 852 27.71 26.41 21.08
CA ARG A 852 26.27 26.18 20.98
C ARG A 852 25.77 25.05 21.87
N VAL A 853 26.66 24.33 22.56
CA VAL A 853 26.26 23.24 23.47
C VAL A 853 25.26 23.69 24.55
N PRO A 854 25.43 24.84 25.23
CA PRO A 854 24.45 25.29 26.24
C PRO A 854 23.06 25.55 25.64
N GLU A 855 23.00 26.10 24.43
CA GLU A 855 21.75 26.37 23.70
C GLU A 855 21.04 25.06 23.31
N LEU A 856 21.78 24.10 22.74
CA LEU A 856 21.24 22.78 22.39
C LEU A 856 20.80 21.99 23.62
N ALA A 857 21.51 22.13 24.74
CA ALA A 857 21.14 21.51 26.00
C ALA A 857 19.87 22.12 26.60
N ALA A 858 19.76 23.46 26.59
CA ALA A 858 18.55 24.16 27.03
C ALA A 858 17.35 23.79 26.15
N ALA A 859 17.52 23.73 24.83
CA ALA A 859 16.47 23.31 23.91
C ALA A 859 16.02 21.87 24.18
N THR A 860 16.94 20.96 24.50
CA THR A 860 16.61 19.56 24.85
C THR A 860 15.79 19.50 26.14
N ARG A 861 16.15 20.29 27.14
CA ARG A 861 15.42 20.38 28.42
C ARG A 861 14.03 20.95 28.24
N GLU A 862 13.88 21.99 27.42
CA GLU A 862 12.58 22.60 27.11
C GLU A 862 11.65 21.62 26.40
N VAL A 863 12.13 20.95 25.36
CA VAL A 863 11.30 20.11 24.49
C VAL A 863 10.98 18.75 25.13
N PHE A 864 11.99 18.09 25.71
CA PHE A 864 11.85 16.72 26.19
C PHE A 864 11.84 16.60 27.72
N GLY A 865 12.16 17.65 28.46
CA GLY A 865 12.32 17.58 29.93
C GLY A 865 13.55 16.79 30.37
N LEU A 866 14.52 16.57 29.47
CA LEU A 866 15.69 15.72 29.69
C LEU A 866 16.99 16.52 29.58
N GLU A 867 17.97 16.15 30.40
CA GLU A 867 19.32 16.73 30.33
C GLU A 867 20.20 15.90 29.38
N PRO A 868 20.72 16.47 28.28
CA PRO A 868 21.66 15.76 27.43
C PRO A 868 23.04 15.69 28.07
N THR A 869 23.81 14.67 27.71
CA THR A 869 25.19 14.49 28.20
C THR A 869 26.20 14.84 27.11
N LEU A 870 27.14 15.75 27.42
CA LEU A 870 28.27 16.05 26.54
C LEU A 870 29.41 15.04 26.74
N TYR A 871 29.78 14.34 25.68
CA TYR A 871 30.92 13.45 25.62
C TYR A 871 32.07 14.13 24.87
N ILE A 872 33.17 14.40 25.57
CA ILE A 872 34.34 15.04 24.97
C ILE A 872 35.11 14.02 24.13
N GLY A 873 35.29 14.32 22.85
CA GLY A 873 36.05 13.47 21.93
C GLY A 873 37.53 13.38 22.32
N ARG A 874 38.10 12.16 22.29
CA ARG A 874 39.55 11.91 22.51
C ARG A 874 40.22 11.50 21.20
N GLN A 875 41.52 11.77 21.06
CA GLN A 875 42.38 11.32 19.94
C GLN A 875 41.81 11.67 18.53
N GLY A 876 41.42 12.93 18.32
CA GLY A 876 40.95 13.40 17.02
C GLY A 876 39.49 13.08 16.69
N ARG A 877 38.72 12.43 17.59
CA ARG A 877 37.26 12.31 17.47
C ARG A 877 36.57 13.61 17.86
N VAL A 878 35.45 13.91 17.20
CA VAL A 878 34.58 15.05 17.49
C VAL A 878 33.84 14.80 18.81
N SER A 879 33.54 15.86 19.57
CA SER A 879 32.69 15.76 20.77
C SER A 879 31.25 15.45 20.38
N GLU A 880 30.47 14.84 21.26
CA GLU A 880 29.08 14.47 20.97
C GLU A 880 28.16 14.90 22.10
N LEU A 881 27.07 15.58 21.78
CA LEU A 881 25.97 15.81 22.71
C LEU A 881 24.95 14.68 22.53
N ARG A 882 24.72 13.87 23.57
CA ARG A 882 23.88 12.66 23.48
C ARG A 882 22.61 12.77 24.32
N ILE A 883 21.50 12.35 23.74
CA ILE A 883 20.20 12.19 24.38
C ILE A 883 19.89 10.70 24.42
N LEU A 884 20.21 10.08 25.56
CA LEU A 884 20.04 8.64 25.77
C LEU A 884 18.65 8.35 26.36
N ASN A 885 17.63 8.35 25.52
CA ASN A 885 16.27 8.04 25.95
C ASN A 885 15.51 7.30 24.84
N SER A 886 14.85 6.18 25.19
CA SER A 886 14.16 5.34 24.21
C SER A 886 12.90 5.99 23.64
N VAL A 887 12.21 6.84 24.40
CA VAL A 887 11.05 7.61 23.91
C VAL A 887 11.52 8.61 22.87
N VAL A 888 12.55 9.42 23.18
CA VAL A 888 13.13 10.38 22.22
C VAL A 888 13.65 9.66 20.98
N SER A 889 14.30 8.52 21.14
CA SER A 889 14.80 7.72 20.02
C SER A 889 13.67 7.22 19.12
N ALA A 890 12.57 6.75 19.72
CA ALA A 890 11.37 6.34 18.99
C ALA A 890 10.70 7.54 18.29
N THR A 891 10.64 8.72 18.93
CA THR A 891 10.15 9.95 18.31
C THR A 891 10.97 10.29 17.06
N PHE A 892 12.30 10.32 17.14
CA PHE A 892 13.14 10.63 15.99
C PHE A 892 13.04 9.58 14.87
N ARG A 893 12.96 8.29 15.21
CA ARG A 893 12.81 7.21 14.21
C ARG A 893 11.45 7.26 13.52
N LEU A 894 10.39 7.27 14.30
CA LEU A 894 9.04 6.93 13.83
C LEU A 894 8.19 8.17 13.54
N VAL A 895 8.33 9.23 14.33
CA VAL A 895 7.55 10.47 14.15
C VAL A 895 8.25 11.43 13.21
N PHE A 896 9.57 11.57 13.33
CA PHE A 896 10.37 12.45 12.46
C PHE A 896 11.02 11.71 11.25
N GLY A 897 10.82 10.40 11.14
CA GLY A 897 11.18 9.63 9.95
C GLY A 897 12.63 9.16 9.86
N PHE A 898 13.46 9.31 10.90
CA PHE A 898 14.90 9.01 10.82
C PHE A 898 15.28 7.55 11.09
N ASP A 899 14.40 6.59 10.83
CA ASP A 899 14.74 5.17 11.01
C ASP A 899 15.77 4.71 9.97
N GLY A 900 16.83 4.02 10.44
CA GLY A 900 17.91 3.50 9.59
C GLY A 900 18.61 4.54 8.69
N THR A 901 18.49 5.84 9.00
CA THR A 901 18.90 6.92 8.10
C THR A 901 20.39 7.27 8.25
N ASP A 902 21.09 7.35 7.12
CA ASP A 902 22.45 7.91 7.03
C ASP A 902 22.43 9.29 6.34
N ALA A 903 23.60 9.94 6.24
CA ALA A 903 23.73 11.28 5.66
C ALA A 903 23.16 11.41 4.23
N SER A 904 23.20 10.35 3.41
CA SER A 904 22.68 10.35 2.04
C SER A 904 21.16 10.15 1.96
N ARG A 905 20.54 9.68 3.05
CA ARG A 905 19.10 9.41 3.15
C ARG A 905 18.35 10.36 4.08
N LYS A 906 19.05 11.32 4.71
CA LYS A 906 18.42 12.36 5.53
C LYS A 906 17.41 13.16 4.70
N HIS A 907 16.38 13.66 5.37
CA HIS A 907 15.30 14.46 4.80
C HIS A 907 14.78 15.45 5.85
N ILE A 908 13.98 16.41 5.41
CA ILE A 908 13.23 17.34 6.27
C ILE A 908 11.96 16.62 6.75
N PRO A 909 11.70 16.54 8.08
CA PRO A 909 10.46 15.98 8.59
C PRO A 909 9.23 16.78 8.10
N ASP A 910 8.14 16.11 7.77
CA ASP A 910 6.92 16.77 7.26
C ASP A 910 6.40 17.89 8.19
N LEU A 911 6.61 17.76 9.50
CA LEU A 911 6.31 18.78 10.50
C LEU A 911 6.81 20.18 10.08
N VAL A 912 8.02 20.26 9.50
CA VAL A 912 8.66 21.54 9.16
C VAL A 912 7.91 22.27 8.03
N PHE A 913 7.27 21.55 7.10
CA PHE A 913 6.44 22.18 6.08
C PHE A 913 5.09 22.70 6.62
N ASN A 914 4.73 22.30 7.85
CA ASN A 914 3.44 22.56 8.49
C ASN A 914 3.51 23.49 9.70
N VAL A 915 4.64 24.17 9.89
CA VAL A 915 4.79 25.21 10.91
C VAL A 915 4.84 26.59 10.29
N ASN A 916 4.58 27.61 11.12
CA ASN A 916 4.67 29.00 10.67
C ASN A 916 6.09 29.37 10.16
N PRO A 917 6.23 30.45 9.37
CA PRO A 917 7.52 30.83 8.78
C PRO A 917 8.65 31.06 9.78
N SER A 918 8.36 31.58 10.98
CA SER A 918 9.39 31.81 12.02
C SER A 918 9.98 30.50 12.56
N LEU A 919 9.16 29.46 12.70
CA LEU A 919 9.60 28.13 13.10
C LEU A 919 10.37 27.42 11.98
N GLN A 920 9.99 27.65 10.71
CA GLN A 920 10.78 27.20 9.56
C GLN A 920 12.18 27.83 9.54
N LEU A 921 12.30 29.13 9.87
CA LEU A 921 13.59 29.80 10.01
C LEU A 921 14.42 29.22 11.17
N ALA A 922 13.79 28.84 12.29
CA ALA A 922 14.49 28.15 13.39
C ALA A 922 15.08 26.80 12.95
N PHE A 923 14.36 26.03 12.13
CA PHE A 923 14.89 24.80 11.52
C PHE A 923 16.05 25.09 10.58
N LEU A 924 15.89 26.07 9.67
CA LEU A 924 16.95 26.48 8.75
C LEU A 924 18.20 26.97 9.50
N ARG A 925 18.04 27.72 10.59
CA ARG A 925 19.14 28.13 11.49
C ARG A 925 19.85 26.91 12.07
N GLY A 926 19.11 25.95 12.63
CA GLY A 926 19.68 24.72 13.17
C GLY A 926 20.51 23.95 12.15
N TYR A 927 19.97 23.78 10.94
CA TYR A 927 20.68 23.14 9.85
C TYR A 927 21.93 23.93 9.42
N PHE A 928 21.79 25.25 9.27
CA PHE A 928 22.87 26.15 8.84
C PHE A 928 24.02 26.21 9.86
N LEU A 929 23.74 26.07 11.16
CA LEU A 929 24.79 25.99 12.18
C LEU A 929 25.63 24.71 12.07
N GLY A 930 25.06 23.62 11.56
CA GLY A 930 25.80 22.39 11.30
C GLY A 930 26.56 22.44 9.97
N ASP A 931 25.80 22.47 8.86
CA ASP A 931 26.31 22.28 7.49
C ASP A 931 26.26 23.54 6.61
N GLY A 932 26.08 24.71 7.23
CA GLY A 932 26.05 26.00 6.56
C GLY A 932 27.41 26.69 6.49
N THR A 933 27.63 27.45 5.42
CA THR A 933 28.81 28.32 5.31
C THR A 933 28.45 29.70 4.75
N VAL A 934 29.11 30.73 5.27
CA VAL A 934 29.05 32.09 4.73
C VAL A 934 30.26 32.30 3.80
N GLY A 935 29.97 32.43 2.51
CA GLY A 935 30.93 32.78 1.46
C GLY A 935 30.93 34.29 1.17
N TRP A 936 31.60 34.68 0.09
CA TRP A 936 31.58 36.09 -0.35
C TRP A 936 30.19 36.47 -0.86
N HIS A 937 29.45 37.28 -0.08
CA HIS A 937 28.09 37.76 -0.36
C HIS A 937 27.05 36.66 -0.67
N GLN A 938 27.19 35.47 -0.06
CA GLN A 938 26.26 34.36 -0.26
C GLN A 938 26.26 33.40 0.94
N LEU A 939 25.14 32.73 1.17
CA LEU A 939 25.01 31.61 2.10
C LEU A 939 25.04 30.31 1.30
N ARG A 940 25.66 29.26 1.86
CA ARG A 940 25.68 27.93 1.26
C ARG A 940 25.20 26.88 2.25
N PHE A 941 24.31 26.01 1.80
CA PHE A 941 23.82 24.83 2.51
C PHE A 941 24.36 23.61 1.77
N THR A 942 25.09 22.74 2.46
CA THR A 942 25.73 21.57 1.83
C THR A 942 25.10 20.28 2.34
N THR A 943 24.93 19.30 1.47
CA THR A 943 24.46 17.96 1.84
C THR A 943 24.91 16.91 0.83
N VAL A 944 24.88 15.64 1.20
CA VAL A 944 25.05 14.50 0.28
C VAL A 944 23.72 13.77 0.00
N SER A 945 22.62 14.22 0.62
CA SER A 945 21.27 13.71 0.33
C SER A 945 20.61 14.58 -0.73
N GLU A 946 20.32 13.99 -1.89
CA GLU A 946 19.57 14.67 -2.95
C GLU A 946 18.16 15.06 -2.49
N THR A 947 17.51 14.19 -1.70
CA THR A 947 16.16 14.42 -1.19
C THR A 947 16.14 15.63 -0.25
N LEU A 948 17.09 15.71 0.68
CA LEU A 948 17.25 16.85 1.58
C LEU A 948 17.60 18.13 0.82
N ALA A 949 18.49 18.05 -0.17
CA ALA A 949 18.83 19.20 -1.01
C ALA A 949 17.58 19.76 -1.70
N ASN A 950 16.76 18.89 -2.28
CA ASN A 950 15.51 19.29 -2.92
C ASN A 950 14.52 19.88 -1.90
N GLN A 951 14.30 19.22 -0.78
CA GLN A 951 13.41 19.71 0.27
C GLN A 951 13.84 21.05 0.88
N LEU A 952 15.15 21.31 1.03
CA LEU A 952 15.68 22.61 1.42
C LEU A 952 15.34 23.70 0.39
N MET A 953 15.38 23.38 -0.91
CA MET A 953 14.91 24.33 -1.95
C MET A 953 13.43 24.65 -1.76
N TYR A 954 12.58 23.64 -1.56
CA TYR A 954 11.15 23.84 -1.32
C TYR A 954 10.86 24.65 -0.05
N LEU A 955 11.58 24.36 1.05
CA LEU A 955 11.43 25.11 2.31
C LEU A 955 11.86 26.57 2.16
N LEU A 956 12.95 26.85 1.43
CA LEU A 956 13.38 28.22 1.13
C LEU A 956 12.38 28.93 0.19
N LEU A 957 11.73 28.22 -0.73
CA LEU A 957 10.66 28.79 -1.55
C LEU A 957 9.40 29.14 -0.75
N MET A 958 9.07 28.43 0.33
CA MET A 958 8.01 28.85 1.25
C MET A 958 8.32 30.19 1.94
N GLN A 959 9.61 30.47 2.16
CA GLN A 959 10.11 31.78 2.63
C GLN A 959 10.20 32.83 1.51
N GLY A 960 9.86 32.48 0.26
CA GLY A 960 9.99 33.35 -0.90
C GLY A 960 11.43 33.56 -1.37
N ILE A 961 12.33 32.64 -1.01
CA ILE A 961 13.76 32.73 -1.32
C ILE A 961 14.11 31.78 -2.45
N ASN A 962 14.56 32.35 -3.57
CA ASN A 962 15.11 31.59 -4.68
C ASN A 962 16.56 31.19 -4.39
N THR A 963 16.87 29.92 -4.67
CA THR A 963 18.22 29.37 -4.50
C THR A 963 18.75 28.83 -5.81
N SER A 964 20.08 28.77 -5.90
CA SER A 964 20.76 28.01 -6.94
C SER A 964 21.29 26.71 -6.35
N LEU A 965 21.13 25.60 -7.04
CA LEU A 965 21.71 24.31 -6.67
C LEU A 965 22.87 23.98 -7.59
N SER A 966 23.98 23.55 -7.01
CA SER A 966 25.12 22.98 -7.73
C SER A 966 25.45 21.60 -7.17
N GLN A 967 25.96 20.71 -8.02
CA GLN A 967 26.38 19.37 -7.62
C GLN A 967 27.84 19.13 -8.03
N SER A 968 28.58 18.41 -7.19
CA SER A 968 29.96 17.99 -7.44
C SER A 968 30.03 16.47 -7.33
N GLU A 969 30.47 15.81 -8.40
CA GLU A 969 30.65 14.36 -8.42
C GLU A 969 31.96 13.92 -7.74
N PRO A 970 32.01 12.72 -7.16
CA PRO A 970 33.26 12.11 -6.70
C PRO A 970 34.28 12.01 -7.83
N ASN A 971 35.41 12.69 -7.72
CA ASN A 971 36.43 12.77 -8.77
C ASN A 971 37.75 12.03 -8.42
N GLY A 972 37.76 11.26 -7.33
CA GLY A 972 38.93 10.51 -6.85
C GLY A 972 40.11 11.37 -6.37
N ARG A 973 39.98 12.71 -6.39
CA ARG A 973 41.00 13.63 -5.89
C ARG A 973 40.80 13.88 -4.40
N ALA A 974 41.90 14.13 -3.70
CA ALA A 974 41.83 14.60 -2.33
C ALA A 974 41.09 15.94 -2.31
N THR A 975 40.09 16.06 -1.44
CA THR A 975 39.43 17.34 -1.16
C THR A 975 40.49 18.32 -0.68
N GLY A 976 40.41 19.60 -1.05
CA GLY A 976 41.32 20.65 -0.58
C GLY A 976 41.25 20.95 0.92
N ILE A 977 40.58 20.08 1.70
CA ILE A 977 40.49 20.10 3.15
C ILE A 977 41.76 19.48 3.72
N SER A 978 42.30 20.07 4.80
CA SER A 978 43.49 19.53 5.46
C SER A 978 43.33 18.05 5.83
N PRO A 979 44.35 17.21 5.62
CA PRO A 979 44.31 15.79 5.94
C PRO A 979 43.88 15.53 7.39
N ILE A 980 42.96 14.60 7.62
CA ILE A 980 42.65 14.12 8.98
C ILE A 980 43.65 13.01 9.32
N ASN A 981 44.45 13.21 10.36
CA ASN A 981 45.51 12.28 10.78
C ASN A 981 46.51 11.94 9.65
N GLY A 982 46.85 12.93 8.81
CA GLY A 982 47.78 12.73 7.69
C GLY A 982 47.20 11.95 6.50
N LYS A 983 45.92 11.56 6.55
CA LYS A 983 45.24 10.89 5.43
C LYS A 983 44.51 11.89 4.55
N PRO A 984 44.74 11.89 3.22
CA PRO A 984 43.95 12.70 2.30
C PRO A 984 42.47 12.31 2.39
N ILE A 985 41.60 13.32 2.40
CA ILE A 985 40.15 13.14 2.46
C ILE A 985 39.65 13.05 1.02
N PHE A 986 38.81 12.07 0.72
CA PHE A 986 38.23 11.89 -0.62
C PHE A 986 36.71 12.04 -0.56
N GLN A 987 36.14 12.70 -1.55
CA GLN A 987 34.70 12.74 -1.73
C GLN A 987 34.21 11.36 -2.22
N ARG A 988 33.31 10.73 -1.46
CA ARG A 988 32.76 9.40 -1.78
C ARG A 988 31.37 9.43 -2.42
N HIS A 989 30.62 10.49 -2.18
CA HIS A 989 29.24 10.67 -2.64
C HIS A 989 29.12 12.02 -3.35
N THR A 990 28.18 12.13 -4.28
CA THR A 990 27.80 13.40 -4.90
C THR A 990 27.41 14.40 -3.81
N ALA A 991 27.99 15.60 -3.87
CA ALA A 991 27.72 16.66 -2.91
C ALA A 991 26.85 17.73 -3.57
N TYR A 992 25.76 18.07 -2.91
CA TYR A 992 24.79 19.09 -3.30
C TYR A 992 25.03 20.35 -2.48
N GLN A 993 25.16 21.49 -3.15
CA GLN A 993 25.37 22.77 -2.52
C GLN A 993 24.32 23.77 -3.01
N LEU A 994 23.40 24.14 -2.13
CA LEU A 994 22.44 25.21 -2.35
C LEU A 994 23.10 26.53 -2.00
N SER A 995 22.99 27.52 -2.87
CA SER A 995 23.54 28.86 -2.65
C SER A 995 22.43 29.90 -2.70
N VAL A 996 22.29 30.66 -1.61
CA VAL A 996 21.43 31.84 -1.52
C VAL A 996 22.28 33.06 -1.78
N SER A 997 21.88 33.84 -2.78
CA SER A 997 22.58 35.06 -3.20
C SER A 997 21.58 36.17 -3.43
N GLY A 998 21.99 37.42 -3.20
CA GLY A 998 21.15 38.60 -3.39
C GLY A 998 20.77 39.24 -2.05
N ARG A 999 20.86 40.56 -2.00
CA ARG A 999 20.72 41.33 -0.75
C ARG A 999 19.40 41.07 -0.02
N ASP A 1000 18.29 41.06 -0.75
CA ASP A 1000 16.95 40.92 -0.15
C ASP A 1000 16.76 39.52 0.46
N ALA A 1001 17.20 38.47 -0.23
CA ALA A 1001 17.16 37.10 0.28
C ALA A 1001 18.10 36.88 1.48
N LEU A 1002 19.29 37.49 1.44
CA LEU A 1002 20.25 37.42 2.54
C LEU A 1002 19.75 38.18 3.77
N ALA A 1003 19.14 39.34 3.59
CA ALA A 1003 18.50 40.09 4.68
C ALA A 1003 17.31 39.34 5.28
N ALA A 1004 16.48 38.71 4.44
CA ALA A 1004 15.34 37.89 4.91
C ALA A 1004 15.79 36.65 5.71
N LEU A 1005 16.99 36.12 5.43
CA LEU A 1005 17.59 35.01 6.17
C LEU A 1005 18.46 35.45 7.34
N GLU A 1006 18.49 36.72 7.73
CA GLU A 1006 19.28 37.16 8.90
C GLU A 1006 19.08 36.27 10.14
N PRO A 1007 17.85 35.85 10.50
CA PRO A 1007 17.62 34.92 11.60
C PRO A 1007 18.28 33.54 11.45
N VAL A 1008 18.77 33.17 10.27
CA VAL A 1008 19.44 31.88 10.00
C VAL A 1008 20.96 32.00 10.15
N TRP A 1009 21.56 33.14 9.82
CA TRP A 1009 23.01 33.29 9.74
C TRP A 1009 23.62 34.32 10.70
N HIS A 1010 22.82 35.11 11.42
CA HIS A 1010 23.30 36.15 12.35
C HIS A 1010 24.31 35.64 13.40
N ASP A 1011 24.23 34.35 13.71
CA ASP A 1011 25.06 33.64 14.68
C ASP A 1011 26.33 32.99 14.10
N HIS A 1012 26.54 33.08 12.79
CA HIS A 1012 27.70 32.52 12.13
C HIS A 1012 28.96 33.37 12.40
N ALA A 1013 30.14 32.74 12.47
CA ALA A 1013 31.40 33.43 12.78
C ALA A 1013 31.74 34.62 11.84
N ARG A 1014 31.20 34.61 10.62
CA ARG A 1014 31.35 35.67 9.60
C ARG A 1014 30.11 36.55 9.41
N ALA A 1015 29.16 36.51 10.34
CA ALA A 1015 27.91 37.28 10.23
C ALA A 1015 28.18 38.79 10.16
N ALA A 1016 29.14 39.31 10.94
CA ALA A 1016 29.51 40.72 10.93
C ALA A 1016 29.98 41.20 9.55
N GLU A 1017 30.74 40.38 8.82
CA GLU A 1017 31.19 40.71 7.47
C GLU A 1017 30.00 40.85 6.51
N LEU A 1018 29.04 39.92 6.60
CA LEU A 1018 27.85 39.92 5.76
C LEU A 1018 26.91 41.09 6.10
N GLN A 1019 26.74 41.38 7.39
CA GLN A 1019 25.95 42.52 7.88
C GLN A 1019 26.53 43.86 7.41
N ASN A 1020 27.85 44.04 7.52
CA ASN A 1020 28.53 45.23 7.01
C ASN A 1020 28.35 45.40 5.50
N TRP A 1021 28.37 44.30 4.73
CA TRP A 1021 28.09 44.38 3.30
C TRP A 1021 26.63 44.74 3.01
N LEU A 1022 25.66 44.22 3.77
CA LEU A 1022 24.25 44.57 3.61
C LEU A 1022 23.97 46.05 3.92
N SER A 1023 24.74 46.67 4.83
CA SER A 1023 24.60 48.09 5.18
C SER A 1023 25.25 49.07 4.18
N THR A 1024 26.06 48.60 3.23
CA THR A 1024 26.65 49.47 2.19
C THR A 1024 25.64 49.86 1.12
N ALA A 1025 25.75 51.10 0.60
CA ALA A 1025 24.83 51.65 -0.40
C ALA A 1025 24.67 50.74 -1.64
N ARG A 1026 23.46 50.71 -2.18
CA ARG A 1026 23.08 49.85 -3.32
C ARG A 1026 23.75 50.37 -4.60
N ASN A 1027 24.84 49.73 -5.04
CA ASN A 1027 25.34 49.91 -6.41
C ASN A 1027 24.28 49.45 -7.43
N LYS A 1028 24.19 50.14 -8.58
CA LYS A 1028 23.21 49.87 -9.66
C LYS A 1028 23.18 48.38 -10.04
N LYS A 1029 21.95 47.85 -10.18
CA LYS A 1029 21.55 46.44 -10.32
C LYS A 1029 22.45 45.61 -11.24
N ALA A 1030 23.00 44.50 -10.72
CA ALA A 1030 23.21 43.31 -11.55
C ALA A 1030 21.83 42.82 -12.05
N PRO A 1031 21.68 42.42 -13.32
CA PRO A 1031 20.42 41.91 -13.82
C PRO A 1031 20.05 40.61 -13.08
N LEU A 1032 18.82 40.53 -12.59
CA LEU A 1032 18.21 39.27 -12.19
C LEU A 1032 18.22 38.36 -13.43
N LYS A 1033 18.91 37.22 -13.39
CA LYS A 1033 18.88 36.22 -14.49
C LYS A 1033 17.51 35.51 -14.59
N THR A 1034 16.56 35.84 -13.73
CA THR A 1034 15.19 35.32 -13.73
C THR A 1034 14.26 36.37 -14.32
N VAL A 1035 13.32 35.95 -15.17
CA VAL A 1035 12.31 36.85 -15.74
C VAL A 1035 11.03 36.76 -14.91
N SER A 1036 10.47 37.89 -14.46
CA SER A 1036 9.18 37.87 -13.76
C SER A 1036 8.09 37.42 -14.72
N MET A 1037 7.23 36.51 -14.28
CA MET A 1037 6.05 36.06 -15.02
C MET A 1037 4.78 36.45 -14.28
N VAL A 1038 3.62 36.15 -14.89
CA VAL A 1038 2.30 36.40 -14.30
C VAL A 1038 2.14 35.64 -12.96
N GLY A 1039 1.44 36.26 -12.00
CA GLY A 1039 0.93 35.58 -10.80
C GLY A 1039 1.91 35.09 -9.74
N GLY A 1040 3.18 35.49 -9.81
CA GLY A 1040 4.20 35.00 -8.89
C GLY A 1040 5.01 33.80 -9.43
N LEU A 1041 4.84 33.48 -10.71
CA LEU A 1041 5.79 32.64 -11.45
C LEU A 1041 7.04 33.44 -11.86
N ILE A 1042 8.12 32.71 -12.11
CA ILE A 1042 9.37 33.20 -12.69
C ILE A 1042 9.82 32.30 -13.83
N GLY A 1043 10.40 32.90 -14.86
CA GLY A 1043 11.06 32.24 -15.97
C GLY A 1043 12.52 32.00 -15.65
N LEU A 1044 12.95 30.74 -15.65
CA LEU A 1044 14.31 30.31 -15.38
C LEU A 1044 14.97 29.82 -16.67
N PRO A 1045 16.11 30.37 -17.10
CA PRO A 1045 16.75 29.95 -18.33
C PRO A 1045 17.18 28.48 -18.24
N VAL A 1046 16.75 27.68 -19.21
CA VAL A 1046 17.18 26.29 -19.40
C VAL A 1046 18.66 26.30 -19.75
N ARG A 1047 19.44 25.54 -18.98
CA ARG A 1047 20.88 25.40 -19.15
C ARG A 1047 21.26 24.13 -19.89
N ALA A 1048 20.51 23.05 -19.69
CA ALA A 1048 20.78 21.77 -20.33
C ALA A 1048 19.49 20.98 -20.53
N VAL A 1049 19.43 20.23 -21.63
CA VAL A 1049 18.40 19.24 -21.92
C VAL A 1049 19.11 17.94 -22.27
N ARG A 1050 18.90 16.87 -21.49
CA ARG A 1050 19.60 15.59 -21.65
C ARG A 1050 18.61 14.45 -21.76
N GLN A 1051 18.89 13.49 -22.63
CA GLN A 1051 18.16 12.22 -22.63
C GLN A 1051 18.67 11.35 -21.47
N VAL A 1052 17.74 10.85 -20.67
CA VAL A 1052 18.01 9.99 -19.51
C VAL A 1052 17.09 8.78 -19.55
N LYS A 1053 17.50 7.71 -18.87
CA LYS A 1053 16.62 6.55 -18.65
C LYS A 1053 15.54 6.93 -17.64
N ALA A 1054 14.32 6.43 -17.86
CA ALA A 1054 13.26 6.51 -16.87
C ALA A 1054 13.70 5.85 -15.55
N SER A 1055 13.32 6.44 -14.41
CA SER A 1055 13.67 5.95 -13.07
C SER A 1055 13.18 4.52 -12.82
N ASN A 1056 11.98 4.24 -13.32
CA ASN A 1056 11.41 2.93 -13.48
C ASN A 1056 10.79 2.84 -14.88
N ARG A 1057 10.39 1.64 -15.34
CA ARG A 1057 9.67 1.51 -16.61
C ARG A 1057 8.25 2.08 -16.54
N LYS A 1058 8.00 3.05 -15.66
CA LYS A 1058 6.69 3.64 -15.42
C LYS A 1058 6.77 5.16 -15.43
N VAL A 1059 5.63 5.75 -15.76
CA VAL A 1059 5.38 7.18 -15.76
C VAL A 1059 4.05 7.41 -15.06
N TYR A 1060 3.93 8.56 -14.43
CA TYR A 1060 2.90 8.88 -13.46
C TYR A 1060 2.32 10.24 -13.78
N ASP A 1061 1.08 10.47 -13.34
CA ASP A 1061 0.47 11.79 -13.44
C ASP A 1061 -0.65 11.98 -12.41
N PHE A 1062 -1.01 13.23 -12.16
CA PHE A 1062 -2.20 13.58 -11.37
C PHE A 1062 -3.36 13.92 -12.31
N SER A 1063 -4.57 14.05 -11.78
CA SER A 1063 -5.68 14.84 -12.35
C SER A 1063 -6.11 15.79 -11.26
N VAL A 1064 -6.26 17.08 -11.56
CA VAL A 1064 -6.41 18.10 -10.53
C VAL A 1064 -7.66 18.94 -10.82
N ASP A 1065 -8.53 19.08 -9.81
CA ASP A 1065 -9.85 19.66 -10.00
C ASP A 1065 -9.80 21.14 -10.41
N GLY A 1066 -10.24 21.44 -11.64
CA GLY A 1066 -10.34 22.78 -12.21
C GLY A 1066 -9.03 23.38 -12.72
N ASP A 1067 -7.88 22.78 -12.40
CA ASP A 1067 -6.56 23.23 -12.84
C ASP A 1067 -5.78 22.03 -13.37
N GLU A 1068 -5.66 21.87 -14.68
CA GLU A 1068 -4.87 20.77 -15.25
C GLU A 1068 -3.36 21.13 -15.26
N THR A 1069 -2.81 21.41 -14.08
CA THR A 1069 -1.40 21.71 -13.83
C THR A 1069 -0.94 21.13 -12.51
N PHE A 1070 0.38 20.99 -12.36
CA PHE A 1070 0.98 20.69 -11.07
C PHE A 1070 2.43 21.18 -11.01
N ILE A 1071 2.96 21.32 -9.80
CA ILE A 1071 4.35 21.72 -9.56
C ILE A 1071 5.13 20.51 -9.07
N CYS A 1072 6.15 20.11 -9.83
CA CYS A 1072 6.99 18.98 -9.47
C CYS A 1072 8.46 19.17 -9.82
N GLY A 1073 9.25 18.19 -9.40
CA GLY A 1073 10.66 18.08 -9.69
C GLY A 1073 11.55 18.93 -8.78
N ARG A 1074 12.84 18.92 -9.07
CA ARG A 1074 13.85 19.56 -8.23
C ARG A 1074 13.65 21.08 -8.20
N GLY A 1075 13.34 21.61 -7.00
CA GLY A 1075 13.05 23.02 -6.77
C GLY A 1075 11.70 23.51 -7.33
N GLY A 1076 10.83 22.60 -7.78
CA GLY A 1076 9.51 22.91 -8.33
C GLY A 1076 9.55 23.59 -9.70
N ILE A 1077 8.98 22.92 -10.70
CA ILE A 1077 8.78 23.37 -12.07
C ILE A 1077 7.29 23.25 -12.41
N ALA A 1078 6.76 24.22 -13.15
CA ALA A 1078 5.39 24.21 -13.63
C ALA A 1078 5.22 23.20 -14.77
N CYS A 1079 4.48 22.13 -14.52
CA CYS A 1079 4.20 21.07 -15.48
C CYS A 1079 2.72 21.06 -15.87
N LYS A 1080 2.43 20.60 -17.08
CA LYS A 1080 1.06 20.36 -17.52
C LYS A 1080 0.61 19.03 -16.96
N ASN A 1081 -0.59 19.00 -16.41
CA ASN A 1081 -1.20 17.76 -16.01
C ASN A 1081 -2.00 17.19 -17.20
N THR A 1082 -2.07 15.87 -17.33
CA THR A 1082 -2.93 15.22 -18.33
C THR A 1082 -4.27 14.87 -17.63
N ASP A 1083 -5.41 15.36 -18.16
CA ASP A 1083 -6.73 15.12 -17.53
C ASP A 1083 -7.02 13.62 -17.57
N ALA A 1084 -6.97 12.95 -16.43
CA ALA A 1084 -7.32 11.52 -16.33
C ALA A 1084 -8.74 11.18 -16.82
N ASP A 1085 -9.67 12.15 -16.96
CA ASP A 1085 -10.97 11.91 -17.60
C ASP A 1085 -10.84 11.76 -19.13
N VAL A 1086 -9.74 12.25 -19.73
CA VAL A 1086 -9.43 12.19 -21.17
C VAL A 1086 -8.29 11.20 -21.45
N ASP A 1087 -7.41 10.95 -20.49
CA ASP A 1087 -6.23 10.11 -20.68
C ASP A 1087 -6.44 8.67 -20.24
N GLY A 1088 -6.51 7.81 -21.25
CA GLY A 1088 -5.93 6.48 -21.18
C GLY A 1088 -6.60 5.47 -20.26
N ALA A 1089 -7.34 5.82 -19.21
CA ALA A 1089 -8.07 4.86 -18.38
C ALA A 1089 -9.37 4.47 -19.09
N HIS A 1090 -10.22 5.44 -19.45
CA HIS A 1090 -11.40 5.19 -20.26
C HIS A 1090 -11.07 4.77 -21.69
N ILE A 1091 -10.00 5.33 -22.27
CA ILE A 1091 -9.48 4.94 -23.58
C ILE A 1091 -8.84 3.54 -23.52
N ARG A 1092 -8.12 3.15 -22.44
CA ARG A 1092 -7.68 1.75 -22.25
C ARG A 1092 -8.85 0.82 -22.05
N THR A 1093 -9.88 1.15 -21.29
CA THR A 1093 -11.09 0.31 -21.19
C THR A 1093 -11.84 0.22 -22.54
N LEU A 1094 -11.56 1.11 -23.49
CA LEU A 1094 -12.09 1.09 -24.85
C LEU A 1094 -11.15 0.39 -25.86
N LEU A 1095 -9.84 0.36 -25.58
CA LEU A 1095 -8.77 -0.23 -26.40
C LEU A 1095 -8.40 -1.67 -25.99
N LEU A 1096 -8.48 -1.97 -24.69
CA LEU A 1096 -8.42 -3.30 -24.06
C LEU A 1096 -9.84 -3.85 -23.99
#